data_AF-A0A6J2YSI1-F1
#
_entry.id   AF-A0A6J2YSI1-F1
#
_cell.length_a   1.000
_cell.length_b   1.000
_cell.length_c   1.000
_cell.angle_alpha   90.00
_cell.angle_beta   90.00
_cell.angle_gamma   90.00
#
_symmetry.space_group_name_H-M   'P 1'
#
loop_
_entity.id
_entity.type
_entity.pdbx_description
1 polymer ?
#
loop_
_entity_poly.entity_id
_entity_poly.type
_entity_poly.pdbx_seq_one_letter_code
_entity_poly.pdbx_strand_id
1 'polypeptide(L)'
;MSNEEEKWTVYNASQYLPAVLSDPNKGKQLNFFTRTWGDAFVEKVEVERSPFLPEITYGHFDQYFRKYGKRHRRHQRLSEAKLEETNKPKLKSEIPESQDKLAVIPKIYLQSEFNLNDPKVFNEVFKYETKTEHDLQEELSYYLDIVEEHIAKQVSQKSGAFFHAMTSHDTIMEQMGVATNEVRLLRSKVQKVNKCLTRDALRILALARAKNNHVALVDKLKLMSTVLQTQPTLQLLLSSADYVGALELIAGTQDVLARELAGVTSLRHLPSQLKEMSKLIDKMLSTDFERYAAADLHRPLDTNEGVLEPDRLISLVAGLLKQSHLQFLEIYKQEAVTAAKALLKQLMIEQLADAEDELNELTGSGEVAPPMDSDHWLKVLKLGSEALGKMIYRVKAVHDLIRETADISAGLVASSDYGSARTDVFLSESDHQETVNKLKAMLTSVCDYCNERLAALISTQSDKNSITAHQVANLAKIVEEFTGMCERLCGRQSAALKAAFKIQAGNYVHKFNLQRKNKLTMLLDAERWKSAEVPPEIQLLMDNLALGDVIKSLPGSPTEEEMSTTYTNKSTVALKVGTQDYVTAGTVLILIRLVIEYCVCAYDLQLLASVIGRNLSELLRTFNSRSCQLVLGAGALRTAGLKTITSTNLALASRSLQLVLWMIPPVRSHFRALTGDALSGFDSVEKDIGHHIQQLESKILSIMNTLLGDQLNEWDAKPPVPSKQFRNISRHLTKLHEAVSSVLPEEQISDIYQEIHKNFKTRIRDQLVKMNIQNNGGPQHGLVTSETIFYLQTMKMLKVLPEKFVGDNAMDDIWDRYTKWQLRYPNTQQ
;
A
#
# COMPACT_ATOMS: atom_id res chain seq x y z
N MET A 1 22.14 12.93 -99.06
CA MET A 1 20.99 12.25 -99.69
C MET A 1 20.23 11.63 -98.52
N SER A 2 19.06 12.08 -98.11
CA SER A 2 17.92 12.68 -98.82
C SER A 2 17.53 14.01 -98.20
N ASN A 3 17.31 15.01 -99.06
CA ASN A 3 16.73 16.31 -98.73
C ASN A 3 15.28 16.11 -98.26
N GLU A 4 14.98 16.54 -97.04
CA GLU A 4 13.69 17.16 -96.75
C GLU A 4 13.93 18.64 -96.49
N GLU A 5 13.26 19.47 -97.28
CA GLU A 5 13.38 20.92 -97.30
C GLU A 5 12.90 21.51 -95.96
N GLU A 6 13.84 21.90 -95.08
CA GLU A 6 13.53 22.66 -93.88
C GLU A 6 13.04 24.07 -94.26
N LYS A 7 11.74 24.28 -94.10
CA LYS A 7 11.08 25.58 -94.19
C LYS A 7 11.80 26.62 -93.33
N TRP A 8 12.22 27.71 -93.96
CA TRP A 8 12.81 28.87 -93.28
C TRP A 8 11.86 29.39 -92.18
N THR A 9 12.34 29.46 -90.93
CA THR A 9 11.63 30.06 -89.79
C THR A 9 12.41 31.26 -89.24
N VAL A 10 11.72 32.15 -88.51
CA VAL A 10 12.28 33.42 -87.98
C VAL A 10 13.50 33.20 -87.06
N TYR A 11 13.66 32.00 -86.51
CA TYR A 11 14.81 31.62 -85.69
C TYR A 11 16.08 31.28 -86.48
N ASN A 12 16.04 31.25 -87.83
CA ASN A 12 17.20 31.13 -88.71
C ASN A 12 17.84 32.48 -89.10
N ALA A 13 17.25 33.61 -88.69
CA ALA A 13 17.68 34.95 -89.10
C ALA A 13 18.85 35.55 -88.28
N SER A 14 19.40 34.84 -87.29
CA SER A 14 20.54 35.32 -86.51
C SER A 14 21.88 34.86 -87.12
N GLN A 15 22.34 35.53 -88.18
CA GLN A 15 23.71 35.39 -88.69
C GLN A 15 24.46 36.72 -88.51
N TYR A 16 25.74 36.64 -88.09
CA TYR A 16 26.63 37.79 -88.00
C TYR A 16 27.00 38.27 -89.41
N LEU A 17 26.58 39.49 -89.77
CA LEU A 17 26.79 40.10 -91.10
C LEU A 17 28.25 40.05 -91.61
N PRO A 18 29.30 40.21 -90.76
CA PRO A 18 30.69 40.09 -91.23
C PRO A 18 31.11 38.66 -91.59
N ALA A 19 30.50 37.63 -91.00
CA ALA A 19 30.83 36.22 -91.25
C ALA A 19 30.25 35.72 -92.59
N VAL A 20 29.09 36.24 -92.99
CA VAL A 20 28.47 35.95 -94.30
C VAL A 20 29.24 36.61 -95.45
N LEU A 21 29.84 37.77 -95.19
CA LEU A 21 30.64 38.51 -96.17
C LEU A 21 32.07 37.95 -96.35
N SER A 22 32.53 37.06 -95.47
CA SER A 22 33.88 36.51 -95.52
C SER A 22 33.96 35.06 -96.04
N ASP A 23 32.92 34.21 -95.86
CA ASP A 23 32.89 32.88 -96.47
C ASP A 23 31.47 32.25 -96.44
N PRO A 24 30.71 32.22 -97.56
CA PRO A 24 29.29 31.86 -97.57
C PRO A 24 28.99 30.35 -97.45
N ASN A 25 30.00 29.47 -97.49
CA ASN A 25 29.82 28.01 -97.41
C ASN A 25 30.12 27.39 -96.04
N LYS A 26 30.47 28.18 -95.01
CA LYS A 26 30.69 27.67 -93.65
C LYS A 26 29.41 27.76 -92.81
N GLY A 27 28.85 26.60 -92.46
CA GLY A 27 27.73 26.47 -91.51
C GLY A 27 28.11 26.90 -90.07
N LYS A 28 27.07 27.13 -89.24
CA LYS A 28 27.10 27.66 -87.85
C LYS A 28 28.41 27.39 -87.08
N GLN A 29 29.12 28.45 -86.69
CA GLN A 29 30.01 28.41 -85.52
C GLN A 29 29.15 28.63 -84.27
N LEU A 30 29.02 27.61 -83.42
CA LEU A 30 28.33 27.70 -82.14
C LEU A 30 29.15 28.59 -81.19
N ASN A 31 28.65 29.80 -80.94
CA ASN A 31 28.96 30.76 -79.87
C ASN A 31 30.43 30.97 -79.42
N PHE A 32 30.81 32.24 -79.21
CA PHE A 32 32.12 32.63 -78.66
C PHE A 32 32.49 31.93 -77.34
N PHE A 33 31.49 31.58 -76.51
CA PHE A 33 31.69 30.99 -75.17
C PHE A 33 31.98 29.47 -75.18
N THR A 34 31.63 28.76 -76.26
CA THR A 34 31.91 27.32 -76.42
C THR A 34 33.36 27.05 -76.80
N ARG A 35 34.11 28.08 -77.27
CA ARG A 35 35.54 27.97 -77.58
C ARG A 35 36.44 27.87 -76.35
N THR A 36 36.02 28.41 -75.21
CA THR A 36 36.81 28.45 -73.97
C THR A 36 36.30 27.50 -72.89
N TRP A 37 35.02 27.11 -72.90
CA TRP A 37 34.39 26.36 -71.79
C TRP A 37 33.73 25.03 -72.22
N GLY A 38 33.83 24.65 -73.50
CA GLY A 38 33.34 23.38 -74.03
C GLY A 38 31.82 23.30 -74.22
N ASP A 39 31.38 22.31 -75.01
CA ASP A 39 29.97 22.11 -75.42
C ASP A 39 28.99 21.78 -74.29
N ALA A 40 29.49 21.57 -73.07
CA ALA A 40 28.67 21.38 -71.86
C ALA A 40 28.20 22.70 -71.22
N PHE A 41 28.73 23.85 -71.63
CA PHE A 41 28.47 25.15 -70.99
C PHE A 41 27.14 25.80 -71.42
N VAL A 42 26.43 25.26 -72.41
CA VAL A 42 25.09 25.71 -72.77
C VAL A 42 24.09 24.80 -72.06
N GLU A 43 23.38 25.33 -71.06
CA GLU A 43 22.33 24.60 -70.33
C GLU A 43 21.28 24.05 -71.31
N LYS A 44 21.29 22.73 -71.53
CA LYS A 44 20.23 21.99 -72.22
C LYS A 44 19.09 21.68 -71.24
N VAL A 45 18.46 22.72 -70.72
CA VAL A 45 17.20 22.57 -69.97
C VAL A 45 16.11 23.16 -70.83
N GLU A 46 15.31 22.28 -71.46
CA GLU A 46 14.05 22.67 -72.07
C GLU A 46 13.13 23.18 -70.95
N VAL A 47 12.91 24.49 -70.91
CA VAL A 47 11.97 25.10 -69.95
C VAL A 47 10.56 24.69 -70.35
N GLU A 48 9.89 23.89 -69.51
CA GLU A 48 8.50 23.49 -69.72
C GLU A 48 7.53 24.69 -69.69
N ARG A 49 6.44 24.60 -70.47
CA ARG A 49 5.50 25.71 -70.69
C ARG A 49 4.71 26.04 -69.41
N SER A 50 4.69 27.33 -69.05
CA SER A 50 3.97 27.83 -67.87
C SER A 50 2.44 27.70 -68.05
N PRO A 51 1.72 27.09 -67.09
CA PRO A 51 0.27 26.87 -67.17
C PRO A 51 -0.59 28.14 -67.00
N PHE A 52 0.03 29.30 -66.73
CA PHE A 52 -0.68 30.55 -66.42
C PHE A 52 -0.68 31.58 -67.55
N LEU A 53 -0.18 31.24 -68.75
CA LEU A 53 -0.25 32.10 -69.94
C LEU A 53 -1.06 31.40 -71.05
N PRO A 54 -2.08 32.05 -71.64
CA PRO A 54 -2.84 31.47 -72.74
C PRO A 54 -1.98 31.33 -74.01
N GLU A 55 -2.05 30.18 -74.68
CA GLU A 55 -1.34 29.95 -75.95
C GLU A 55 -1.92 30.83 -77.08
N ILE A 56 -1.12 31.79 -77.54
CA ILE A 56 -1.49 32.65 -78.67
C ILE A 56 -1.23 31.89 -79.97
N THR A 57 -2.30 31.42 -80.63
CA THR A 57 -2.21 30.77 -81.95
C THR A 57 -2.40 31.76 -83.09
N TYR A 58 -1.95 31.40 -84.30
CA TYR A 58 -2.03 32.25 -85.51
C TYR A 58 -3.46 32.72 -85.81
N GLY A 59 -4.47 31.98 -85.37
CA GLY A 59 -5.89 32.33 -85.49
C GLY A 59 -6.31 33.60 -84.75
N HIS A 60 -5.62 33.97 -83.66
CA HIS A 60 -5.90 35.22 -82.93
C HIS A 60 -5.52 36.49 -83.73
N PHE A 61 -4.59 36.37 -84.69
CA PHE A 61 -4.18 37.48 -85.55
C PHE A 61 -4.97 37.56 -86.87
N ASP A 62 -5.85 36.59 -87.13
CA ASP A 62 -6.59 36.52 -88.39
C ASP A 62 -7.51 37.74 -88.59
N GLN A 63 -8.07 38.26 -87.50
CA GLN A 63 -8.84 39.51 -87.50
C GLN A 63 -7.99 40.74 -87.85
N TYR A 64 -6.73 40.78 -87.40
CA TYR A 64 -5.78 41.84 -87.73
C TYR A 64 -5.36 41.77 -89.21
N PHE A 65 -5.02 40.58 -89.72
CA PHE A 65 -4.66 40.38 -91.12
C PHE A 65 -5.82 40.71 -92.07
N ARG A 66 -7.06 40.36 -91.74
CA ARG A 66 -8.24 40.76 -92.53
C ARG A 66 -8.46 42.26 -92.56
N LYS A 67 -8.26 42.94 -91.41
CA LYS A 67 -8.53 44.38 -91.27
C LYS A 67 -7.46 45.26 -91.94
N TYR A 68 -6.18 44.89 -91.79
CA TYR A 68 -5.07 45.71 -92.29
C TYR A 68 -4.42 45.17 -93.58
N GLY A 69 -4.62 43.90 -93.93
CA GLY A 69 -4.04 43.30 -95.14
C GLY A 69 -4.50 43.95 -96.45
N LYS A 70 -5.78 44.37 -96.53
CA LYS A 70 -6.29 45.11 -97.70
C LYS A 70 -5.64 46.50 -97.83
N ARG A 71 -5.40 47.20 -96.73
CA ARG A 71 -4.70 48.51 -96.72
C ARG A 71 -3.24 48.37 -97.08
N HIS A 72 -2.56 47.33 -96.59
CA HIS A 72 -1.16 47.07 -96.90
C HIS A 72 -0.95 46.78 -98.40
N ARG A 73 -1.78 45.92 -99.00
CA ARG A 73 -1.73 45.68 -100.46
C ARG A 73 -2.01 46.95 -101.28
N ARG A 74 -2.91 47.82 -100.83
CA ARG A 74 -3.17 49.12 -101.48
C ARG A 74 -1.97 50.06 -101.37
N HIS A 75 -1.30 50.11 -100.21
CA HIS A 75 -0.10 50.91 -100.00
C HIS A 75 1.06 50.42 -100.88
N GLN A 76 1.24 49.11 -101.02
CA GLN A 76 2.29 48.52 -101.86
C GLN A 76 2.08 48.89 -103.34
N ARG A 77 0.83 48.80 -103.85
CA ARG A 77 0.48 49.26 -105.21
C ARG A 77 0.70 50.76 -105.43
N LEU A 78 0.39 51.60 -104.43
CA LEU A 78 0.62 53.05 -104.50
C LEU A 78 2.10 53.43 -104.40
N SER A 79 2.91 52.62 -103.72
CA SER A 79 4.36 52.79 -103.63
C SER A 79 5.04 52.47 -104.96
N GLU A 80 4.58 51.43 -105.67
CA GLU A 80 5.09 51.07 -107.00
C GLU A 80 4.68 52.11 -108.06
N ALA A 81 3.47 52.67 -107.99
CA ALA A 81 3.01 53.71 -108.93
C ALA A 81 3.69 55.08 -108.77
N LYS A 82 4.23 55.41 -107.58
CA LYS A 82 4.91 56.71 -107.33
C LYS A 82 6.32 56.81 -107.92
N LEU A 83 6.95 55.71 -108.31
CA LEU A 83 8.29 55.70 -108.89
C LEU A 83 8.30 56.02 -110.40
N GLU A 84 7.17 55.91 -111.09
CA GLU A 84 7.08 56.19 -112.53
C GLU A 84 6.78 57.66 -112.88
N GLU A 85 6.24 58.46 -111.96
CA GLU A 85 5.82 59.85 -112.25
C GLU A 85 6.90 60.93 -112.04
N THR A 86 8.05 60.64 -111.43
CA THR A 86 9.07 61.64 -111.08
C THR A 86 10.15 61.87 -112.15
N ASN A 87 10.10 61.21 -113.32
CA ASN A 87 11.12 61.29 -114.38
C ASN A 87 10.68 62.03 -115.66
N LYS A 88 10.28 63.31 -115.57
CA LYS A 88 10.25 64.24 -116.72
C LYS A 88 10.65 65.68 -116.35
N PRO A 89 11.84 66.17 -116.75
CA PRO A 89 12.17 67.60 -116.74
C PRO A 89 11.71 68.26 -118.06
N LYS A 90 11.12 69.46 -117.98
CA LYS A 90 10.78 70.28 -119.17
C LYS A 90 11.87 71.32 -119.43
N LEU A 91 12.62 71.11 -120.51
CA LEU A 91 13.42 72.10 -121.23
C LEU A 91 12.52 73.03 -122.08
N LYS A 92 12.96 74.29 -122.23
CA LYS A 92 12.82 75.25 -123.36
C LYS A 92 12.95 76.65 -122.75
N SER A 93 13.71 77.61 -123.25
CA SER A 93 14.41 77.85 -124.51
C SER A 93 15.31 79.07 -124.20
N GLU A 94 16.57 79.15 -124.60
CA GLU A 94 17.03 79.84 -125.82
C GLU A 94 18.56 79.91 -125.71
N ILE A 95 19.25 79.41 -126.74
CA ILE A 95 20.59 79.87 -127.13
C ILE A 95 20.27 80.85 -128.28
N PRO A 96 20.65 82.13 -128.19
CA PRO A 96 21.94 82.62 -128.70
C PRO A 96 22.53 83.71 -127.76
N GLU A 97 23.81 84.07 -127.65
CA GLU A 97 24.72 84.50 -128.71
C GLU A 97 26.13 84.84 -128.12
N SER A 98 26.48 84.41 -126.90
CA SER A 98 27.69 84.91 -126.20
C SER A 98 28.84 83.90 -126.04
N GLN A 99 28.75 82.69 -126.61
CA GLN A 99 29.92 81.79 -126.69
C GLN A 99 31.01 82.29 -127.64
N ASP A 100 30.74 83.29 -128.49
CA ASP A 100 31.77 83.95 -129.29
C ASP A 100 32.66 84.90 -128.47
N LYS A 101 32.22 85.36 -127.28
CA LYS A 101 33.01 86.33 -126.49
C LYS A 101 34.20 85.71 -125.73
N LEU A 102 34.12 84.41 -125.40
CA LEU A 102 35.23 83.67 -124.77
C LEU A 102 36.34 83.30 -125.76
N ALA A 103 36.08 83.35 -127.07
CA ALA A 103 37.10 83.12 -128.10
C ALA A 103 38.01 84.34 -128.33
N VAL A 104 37.58 85.54 -127.91
CA VAL A 104 38.35 86.78 -128.05
C VAL A 104 39.57 86.78 -127.12
N ILE A 105 39.49 86.12 -125.96
CA ILE A 105 40.60 86.01 -125.02
C ILE A 105 41.68 85.10 -125.62
N PRO A 106 42.93 85.59 -125.79
CA PRO A 106 44.03 84.74 -126.21
C PRO A 106 44.20 83.55 -125.26
N LYS A 107 44.23 82.33 -125.81
CA LYS A 107 44.32 81.07 -125.04
C LYS A 107 45.54 80.99 -124.11
N ILE A 108 46.54 81.85 -124.29
CA ILE A 108 47.71 81.98 -123.44
C ILE A 108 47.30 82.37 -121.99
N TYR A 109 46.25 83.18 -121.81
CA TYR A 109 45.76 83.56 -120.48
C TYR A 109 44.98 82.45 -119.76
N LEU A 110 44.53 81.42 -120.49
CA LEU A 110 43.80 80.27 -119.96
C LEU A 110 44.73 79.07 -119.67
N GLN A 111 46.03 79.20 -119.93
CA GLN A 111 47.05 78.18 -119.64
C GLN A 111 47.56 78.31 -118.21
N SER A 112 47.59 77.20 -117.48
CA SER A 112 47.95 77.11 -116.06
C SER A 112 49.43 77.38 -115.74
N GLU A 113 50.29 77.57 -116.74
CA GLU A 113 51.76 77.80 -116.61
C GLU A 113 52.18 79.15 -117.21
N PHE A 114 51.34 80.17 -117.06
CA PHE A 114 51.66 81.53 -117.51
C PHE A 114 52.82 82.11 -116.70
N ASN A 115 53.99 82.27 -117.34
CA ASN A 115 55.19 82.79 -116.69
C ASN A 115 55.79 83.94 -117.52
N LEU A 116 55.63 85.17 -117.04
CA LEU A 116 56.04 86.41 -117.73
C LEU A 116 57.57 86.60 -117.86
N ASN A 117 58.36 85.78 -117.17
CA ASN A 117 59.82 85.87 -117.16
C ASN A 117 60.50 85.30 -118.42
N ASP A 118 59.77 84.57 -119.27
CA ASP A 118 60.35 84.02 -120.49
C ASP A 118 60.34 85.08 -121.62
N PRO A 119 61.51 85.48 -122.17
CA PRO A 119 61.60 86.56 -123.15
C PRO A 119 60.77 86.31 -124.42
N LYS A 120 60.51 85.04 -124.76
CA LYS A 120 59.69 84.64 -125.91
C LYS A 120 58.19 84.83 -125.66
N VAL A 121 57.71 84.47 -124.46
CA VAL A 121 56.30 84.65 -124.06
C VAL A 121 55.99 86.13 -123.82
N PHE A 122 56.94 86.86 -123.23
CA PHE A 122 56.82 88.31 -123.05
C PHE A 122 56.72 89.04 -124.41
N ASN A 123 57.52 88.67 -125.41
CA ASN A 123 57.43 89.25 -126.76
C ASN A 123 56.16 88.85 -127.52
N GLU A 124 55.56 87.69 -127.22
CA GLU A 124 54.26 87.32 -127.80
C GLU A 124 53.11 88.11 -127.18
N VAL A 125 53.21 88.49 -125.89
CA VAL A 125 52.25 89.37 -125.20
C VAL A 125 52.49 90.84 -125.55
N PHE A 126 53.74 91.27 -125.72
CA PHE A 126 54.17 92.62 -126.07
C PHE A 126 54.94 92.63 -127.39
N LYS A 127 54.24 92.62 -128.53
CA LYS A 127 54.88 92.82 -129.84
C LYS A 127 55.32 94.29 -129.99
N TYR A 128 56.63 94.54 -129.91
CA TYR A 128 57.22 95.86 -130.12
C TYR A 128 57.04 96.31 -131.57
N GLU A 129 56.02 97.15 -131.81
CA GLU A 129 56.23 98.45 -132.48
C GLU A 129 54.99 99.37 -132.59
N THR A 130 53.75 98.99 -132.24
CA THR A 130 52.59 99.89 -132.48
C THR A 130 51.35 99.71 -131.56
N LYS A 131 51.51 99.59 -130.24
CA LYS A 131 50.37 99.78 -129.31
C LYS A 131 50.78 100.57 -128.06
N THR A 132 49.93 101.50 -127.62
CA THR A 132 50.17 102.30 -126.41
C THR A 132 49.69 101.57 -125.16
N GLU A 133 50.27 101.88 -123.99
CA GLU A 133 50.01 101.20 -122.72
C GLU A 133 48.51 101.19 -122.32
N HIS A 134 47.78 102.24 -122.72
CA HIS A 134 46.35 102.38 -122.44
C HIS A 134 45.47 101.37 -123.22
N ASP A 135 45.84 101.03 -124.45
CA ASP A 135 45.05 100.13 -125.31
C ASP A 135 45.05 98.68 -124.78
N LEU A 136 46.16 98.26 -124.16
CA LEU A 136 46.30 96.91 -123.57
C LEU A 136 45.53 96.76 -122.26
N GLN A 137 45.47 97.82 -121.44
CA GLN A 137 44.74 97.79 -120.16
C GLN A 137 43.22 97.74 -120.36
N GLU A 138 42.70 98.43 -121.38
CA GLU A 138 41.29 98.32 -121.76
C GLU A 138 40.95 96.91 -122.26
N GLU A 139 41.82 96.30 -123.07
CA GLU A 139 41.60 94.95 -123.61
C GLU A 139 41.54 93.89 -122.49
N LEU A 140 42.43 93.98 -121.48
CA LEU A 140 42.41 93.08 -120.32
C LEU A 140 41.22 93.31 -119.38
N SER A 141 40.80 94.56 -119.18
CA SER A 141 39.62 94.87 -118.34
C SER A 141 38.35 94.31 -118.97
N TYR A 142 38.21 94.41 -120.30
CA TYR A 142 37.10 93.82 -121.04
C TYR A 142 37.02 92.29 -120.88
N TYR A 143 38.16 91.60 -120.86
CA TYR A 143 38.20 90.15 -120.62
C TYR A 143 37.79 89.76 -119.19
N LEU A 144 38.10 90.59 -118.19
CA LEU A 144 37.73 90.34 -116.80
C LEU A 144 36.21 90.44 -116.59
N ASP A 145 35.56 91.47 -117.14
CA ASP A 145 34.10 91.65 -117.06
C ASP A 145 33.33 90.45 -117.63
N ILE A 146 33.80 89.89 -118.76
CA ILE A 146 33.19 88.70 -119.38
C ILE A 146 33.22 87.49 -118.44
N VAL A 147 34.32 87.31 -117.70
CA VAL A 147 34.47 86.18 -116.77
C VAL A 147 33.56 86.37 -115.54
N GLU A 148 33.49 87.59 -115.01
CA GLU A 148 32.65 87.90 -113.85
C GLU A 148 31.16 87.66 -114.13
N GLU A 149 30.66 88.09 -115.29
CA GLU A 149 29.26 87.89 -115.68
C GLU A 149 28.91 86.38 -115.73
N HIS A 150 29.82 85.57 -116.25
CA HIS A 150 29.61 84.13 -116.40
C HIS A 150 29.58 83.40 -115.05
N ILE A 151 30.46 83.76 -114.11
CA ILE A 151 30.50 83.16 -112.76
C ILE A 151 29.21 83.50 -112.00
N ALA A 152 28.77 84.76 -112.04
CA ALA A 152 27.56 85.20 -111.36
C ALA A 152 26.33 84.41 -111.81
N LYS A 153 26.21 84.15 -113.12
CA LYS A 153 25.08 83.41 -113.70
C LYS A 153 25.07 81.94 -113.27
N GLN A 154 26.24 81.31 -113.15
CA GLN A 154 26.36 79.90 -112.76
C GLN A 154 26.08 79.68 -111.27
N VAL A 155 26.51 80.61 -110.42
CA VAL A 155 26.22 80.57 -108.96
C VAL A 155 24.72 80.74 -108.70
N SER A 156 24.07 81.66 -109.42
CA SER A 156 22.62 81.89 -109.29
C SER A 156 21.81 80.63 -109.54
N GLN A 157 22.08 79.91 -110.65
CA GLN A 157 21.31 78.72 -111.04
C GLN A 157 21.42 77.55 -110.05
N LYS A 158 22.55 77.39 -109.35
CA LYS A 158 22.77 76.25 -108.44
C LYS A 158 22.43 76.50 -106.97
N SER A 159 22.14 77.73 -106.58
CA SER A 159 21.90 78.11 -105.18
C SER A 159 20.62 77.50 -104.57
N GLY A 160 19.52 77.41 -105.31
CA GLY A 160 18.23 76.94 -104.77
C GLY A 160 18.21 75.48 -104.29
N ALA A 161 18.88 74.58 -105.01
CA ALA A 161 18.95 73.17 -104.64
C ALA A 161 19.77 72.95 -103.35
N PHE A 162 20.79 73.79 -103.13
CA PHE A 162 21.60 73.75 -101.91
C PHE A 162 20.76 74.10 -100.67
N PHE A 163 19.96 75.15 -100.74
CA PHE A 163 19.13 75.56 -99.60
C PHE A 163 18.04 74.55 -99.24
N HIS A 164 17.40 73.90 -100.21
CA HIS A 164 16.42 72.83 -99.92
C HIS A 164 17.05 71.61 -99.24
N ALA A 165 18.25 71.19 -99.66
CA ALA A 165 18.96 70.10 -98.99
C ALA A 165 19.28 70.47 -97.53
N MET A 166 19.70 71.72 -97.29
CA MET A 166 20.00 72.23 -95.95
C MET A 166 18.77 72.23 -95.04
N THR A 167 17.62 72.71 -95.51
CA THR A 167 16.37 72.67 -94.71
C THR A 167 15.93 71.24 -94.40
N SER A 168 16.06 70.31 -95.34
CA SER A 168 15.72 68.91 -95.09
C SER A 168 16.63 68.26 -94.03
N HIS A 169 17.92 68.60 -94.05
CA HIS A 169 18.89 68.12 -93.06
C HIS A 169 18.53 68.60 -91.65
N ASP A 170 18.16 69.88 -91.53
CA ASP A 170 17.74 70.46 -90.25
C ASP A 170 16.49 69.78 -89.70
N THR A 171 15.50 69.47 -90.55
CA THR A 171 14.29 68.76 -90.10
C THR A 171 14.56 67.33 -89.63
N ILE A 172 15.47 66.60 -90.29
CA ILE A 172 15.85 65.23 -89.86
C ILE A 172 16.64 65.30 -88.55
N MET A 173 17.53 66.27 -88.41
CA MET A 173 18.27 66.52 -87.17
C MET A 173 17.32 66.80 -85.99
N GLU A 174 16.27 67.60 -86.20
CA GLU A 174 15.25 67.85 -85.19
C GLU A 174 14.46 66.58 -84.81
N GLN A 175 13.99 65.83 -85.80
CA GLN A 175 13.25 64.57 -85.54
C GLN A 175 14.13 63.50 -84.87
N MET A 176 15.40 63.41 -85.25
CA MET A 176 16.36 62.50 -84.62
C MET A 176 16.63 62.93 -83.17
N GLY A 177 16.67 64.23 -82.88
CA GLY A 177 16.72 64.77 -81.52
C GLY A 177 15.53 64.33 -80.67
N VAL A 178 14.31 64.46 -81.20
CA VAL A 178 13.08 64.02 -80.52
C VAL A 178 13.07 62.50 -80.29
N ALA A 179 13.40 61.70 -81.30
CA ALA A 179 13.44 60.24 -81.18
C ALA A 179 14.49 59.77 -80.16
N THR A 180 15.64 60.44 -80.09
CA THR A 180 16.70 60.12 -79.12
C THR A 180 16.22 60.42 -77.69
N ASN A 181 15.46 61.50 -77.49
CA ASN A 181 14.87 61.82 -76.20
C ASN A 181 13.79 60.81 -75.78
N GLU A 182 12.92 60.37 -76.69
CA GLU A 182 11.90 59.35 -76.41
C GLU A 182 12.53 57.99 -76.06
N VAL A 183 13.58 57.56 -76.79
CA VAL A 183 14.30 56.33 -76.48
C VAL A 183 15.00 56.42 -75.12
N ARG A 184 15.58 57.58 -74.78
CA ARG A 184 16.18 57.82 -73.46
C ARG A 184 15.12 57.74 -72.35
N LEU A 185 13.95 58.35 -72.57
CA LEU A 185 12.83 58.30 -71.64
C LEU A 185 12.34 56.86 -71.45
N LEU A 186 12.14 56.10 -72.53
CA LEU A 186 11.70 54.70 -72.48
C LEU A 186 12.71 53.82 -71.74
N ARG A 187 14.00 53.94 -72.04
CA ARG A 187 15.07 53.21 -71.31
C ARG A 187 15.05 53.54 -69.82
N SER A 188 14.83 54.80 -69.46
CA SER A 188 14.70 55.20 -68.04
C SER A 188 13.47 54.59 -67.36
N LYS A 189 12.32 54.51 -68.06
CA LYS A 189 11.10 53.88 -67.53
C LYS A 189 11.30 52.38 -67.36
N VAL A 190 11.92 51.70 -68.32
CA VAL A 190 12.24 50.26 -68.22
C VAL A 190 13.23 49.98 -67.07
N GLN A 191 14.23 50.83 -66.88
CA GLN A 191 15.14 50.71 -65.73
C GLN A 191 14.40 50.91 -64.39
N LYS A 192 13.47 51.86 -64.30
CA LYS A 192 12.62 52.07 -63.11
C LYS A 192 11.73 50.86 -62.84
N VAL A 193 11.09 50.31 -63.87
CA VAL A 193 10.25 49.09 -63.79
C VAL A 193 11.09 47.90 -63.32
N ASN A 194 12.27 47.67 -63.90
CA ASN A 194 13.15 46.58 -63.47
C ASN A 194 13.62 46.76 -62.02
N LYS A 195 13.95 47.98 -61.60
CA LYS A 195 14.33 48.25 -60.21
C LYS A 195 13.18 47.96 -59.25
N CYS A 196 11.98 48.48 -59.53
CA CYS A 196 10.85 48.44 -58.62
C CYS A 196 10.12 47.09 -58.58
N LEU A 197 9.88 46.46 -59.74
CA LEU A 197 9.06 45.25 -59.80
C LEU A 197 9.85 43.95 -59.68
N THR A 198 11.13 43.90 -60.09
CA THR A 198 11.92 42.66 -60.00
C THR A 198 12.87 42.69 -58.82
N ARG A 199 13.76 43.69 -58.74
CA ARG A 199 14.81 43.75 -57.70
C ARG A 199 14.24 44.03 -56.31
N ASP A 200 13.37 45.03 -56.18
CA ASP A 200 12.79 45.35 -54.87
C ASP A 200 11.85 44.24 -54.38
N ALA A 201 11.07 43.60 -55.27
CA ALA A 201 10.23 42.45 -54.92
C ALA A 201 11.05 41.22 -54.46
N LEU A 202 12.14 40.89 -55.17
CA LEU A 202 13.07 39.83 -54.74
C LEU A 202 13.75 40.18 -53.41
N ARG A 203 14.07 41.46 -53.20
CA ARG A 203 14.64 41.94 -51.93
C ARG A 203 13.64 41.82 -50.78
N ILE A 204 12.35 42.06 -51.01
CA ILE A 204 11.29 41.85 -50.01
C ILE A 204 11.20 40.37 -49.62
N LEU A 205 11.25 39.45 -50.58
CA LEU A 205 11.26 38.00 -50.29
C LEU A 205 12.51 37.58 -49.50
N ALA A 206 13.68 38.11 -49.88
CA ALA A 206 14.93 37.86 -49.15
C ALA A 206 14.85 38.42 -47.70
N LEU A 207 14.30 39.62 -47.51
CA LEU A 207 14.08 40.22 -46.20
C LEU A 207 13.05 39.46 -45.38
N ALA A 208 11.99 38.93 -45.98
CA ALA A 208 11.01 38.09 -45.30
C ALA A 208 11.63 36.78 -44.80
N ARG A 209 12.48 36.14 -45.62
CA ARG A 209 13.24 34.95 -45.21
C ARG A 209 14.25 35.27 -44.10
N ALA A 210 14.97 36.39 -44.21
CA ALA A 210 15.87 36.86 -43.16
C ALA A 210 15.12 37.13 -41.85
N LYS A 211 13.96 37.78 -41.91
CA LYS A 211 13.09 37.99 -40.74
C LYS A 211 12.68 36.67 -40.10
N ASN A 212 12.22 35.69 -40.87
CA ASN A 212 11.83 34.39 -40.33
C ASN A 212 13.02 33.67 -39.67
N ASN A 213 14.21 33.74 -40.27
CA ASN A 213 15.42 33.18 -39.68
C ASN A 213 15.80 33.90 -38.36
N HIS A 214 15.69 35.24 -38.32
CA HIS A 214 15.94 36.01 -37.10
C HIS A 214 14.91 35.70 -36.00
N VAL A 215 13.63 35.51 -36.34
CA VAL A 215 12.59 35.11 -35.38
C VAL A 215 12.91 33.75 -34.79
N ALA A 216 13.23 32.75 -35.64
CA ALA A 216 13.63 31.43 -35.18
C ALA A 216 14.89 31.46 -34.28
N LEU A 217 15.85 32.33 -34.58
CA LEU A 217 17.03 32.53 -33.74
C LEU A 217 16.68 33.16 -32.39
N VAL A 218 15.81 34.17 -32.38
CA VAL A 218 15.35 34.83 -31.15
C VAL A 218 14.59 33.84 -30.26
N ASP A 219 13.74 32.98 -30.82
CA ASP A 219 13.01 31.98 -30.04
C ASP A 219 13.95 30.95 -29.42
N LYS A 220 14.98 30.49 -30.15
CA LYS A 220 16.06 29.66 -29.58
C LYS A 220 16.84 30.36 -28.47
N LEU A 221 17.16 31.64 -28.63
CA LEU A 221 17.85 32.42 -27.60
C LEU A 221 16.99 32.63 -26.34
N LYS A 222 15.68 32.83 -26.49
CA LYS A 222 14.75 32.88 -25.36
C LYS A 222 14.73 31.57 -24.59
N LEU A 223 14.67 30.43 -25.28
CA LEU A 223 14.72 29.11 -24.65
C LEU A 223 16.05 28.91 -23.89
N MET A 224 17.18 29.32 -24.48
CA MET A 224 18.47 29.30 -23.79
C MET A 224 18.48 30.19 -22.54
N SER A 225 17.84 31.36 -22.59
CA SER A 225 17.67 32.23 -21.43
C SER A 225 16.82 31.57 -20.33
N THR A 226 15.72 30.92 -20.69
CA THR A 226 14.88 30.18 -19.72
C THR A 226 15.68 29.07 -19.03
N VAL A 227 16.50 28.34 -19.79
CA VAL A 227 17.36 27.27 -19.26
C VAL A 227 18.46 27.81 -18.35
N LEU A 228 18.96 29.02 -18.56
CA LEU A 228 19.91 29.66 -17.62
C LEU A 228 19.21 30.18 -16.35
N GLN A 229 17.94 30.61 -16.45
CA GLN A 229 17.15 31.08 -15.32
C GLN A 229 16.68 29.96 -14.39
N THR A 230 16.74 28.70 -14.82
CA THR A 230 16.27 27.57 -14.00
C THR A 230 17.20 27.28 -12.83
N GLN A 231 18.50 27.55 -12.95
CA GLN A 231 19.45 27.30 -11.85
C GLN A 231 19.22 28.21 -10.62
N PRO A 232 19.08 29.55 -10.75
CA PRO A 232 18.68 30.41 -9.63
C PRO A 232 17.29 30.07 -9.07
N THR A 233 16.35 29.70 -9.95
CA THR A 233 14.99 29.34 -9.55
C THR A 233 14.98 28.04 -8.73
N LEU A 234 15.78 27.03 -9.11
CA LEU A 234 15.98 25.82 -8.31
C LEU A 234 16.51 26.15 -6.93
N GLN A 235 17.51 27.01 -6.82
CA GLN A 235 18.08 27.37 -5.53
C GLN A 235 17.06 28.06 -4.60
N LEU A 236 16.17 28.87 -5.15
CA LEU A 236 15.06 29.48 -4.42
C LEU A 236 14.01 28.44 -3.97
N LEU A 237 13.66 27.49 -4.84
CA LEU A 237 12.72 26.40 -4.51
C LEU A 237 13.29 25.47 -3.43
N LEU A 238 14.59 25.15 -3.49
CA LEU A 238 15.25 24.40 -2.42
C LEU A 238 15.26 25.18 -1.08
N SER A 239 15.40 26.50 -1.11
CA SER A 239 15.35 27.31 0.12
C SER A 239 13.96 27.40 0.74
N SER A 240 12.91 27.18 -0.05
CA SER A 240 11.50 27.16 0.38
C SER A 240 10.96 25.75 0.65
N ALA A 241 11.83 24.73 0.59
CA ALA A 241 11.50 23.31 0.77
C ALA A 241 10.45 22.75 -0.21
N ASP A 242 10.24 23.41 -1.36
CA ASP A 242 9.39 22.91 -2.44
C ASP A 242 10.21 22.00 -3.37
N TYR A 243 10.38 20.75 -2.93
CA TYR A 243 11.12 19.73 -3.66
C TYR A 243 10.37 19.23 -4.90
N VAL A 244 9.04 19.24 -4.87
CA VAL A 244 8.19 18.77 -5.99
C VAL A 244 8.32 19.72 -7.17
N GLY A 245 8.17 21.03 -6.94
CA GLY A 245 8.35 22.04 -7.97
C GLY A 245 9.78 22.07 -8.53
N ALA A 246 10.79 21.84 -7.68
CA ALA A 246 12.18 21.74 -8.12
C ALA A 246 12.41 20.54 -9.06
N LEU A 247 11.84 19.37 -8.76
CA LEU A 247 11.95 18.18 -9.60
C LEU A 247 11.21 18.32 -10.93
N GLU A 248 10.06 19.01 -10.96
CA GLU A 248 9.32 19.32 -12.20
C GLU A 248 10.10 20.26 -13.09
N LEU A 249 10.71 21.29 -12.52
CA LEU A 249 11.54 22.22 -13.25
C LEU A 249 12.78 21.49 -13.85
N ILE A 250 13.37 20.55 -13.12
CA ILE A 250 14.47 19.70 -13.63
C ILE A 250 13.99 18.81 -14.78
N ALA A 251 12.85 18.14 -14.64
CA ALA A 251 12.30 17.28 -15.70
C ALA A 251 11.93 18.09 -16.96
N GLY A 252 11.27 19.23 -16.78
CA GLY A 252 10.89 20.13 -17.88
C GLY A 252 12.10 20.72 -18.59
N THR A 253 13.15 21.11 -17.86
CA THR A 253 14.40 21.60 -18.47
C THR A 253 15.14 20.51 -19.22
N GLN A 254 15.15 19.27 -18.72
CA GLN A 254 15.74 18.13 -19.42
C GLN A 254 15.00 17.81 -20.73
N ASP A 255 13.66 17.86 -20.76
CA ASP A 255 12.88 17.62 -21.99
C ASP A 255 13.08 18.74 -23.03
N VAL A 256 13.11 20.01 -22.59
CA VAL A 256 13.42 21.17 -23.46
C VAL A 256 14.83 21.07 -24.04
N LEU A 257 15.82 20.63 -23.23
CA LEU A 257 17.19 20.38 -23.68
C LEU A 257 17.26 19.25 -24.73
N ALA A 258 16.49 18.17 -24.52
CA ALA A 258 16.49 17.00 -25.39
C ALA A 258 15.78 17.25 -26.74
N ARG A 259 14.67 17.99 -26.76
CA ARG A 259 13.87 18.22 -27.97
C ARG A 259 14.34 19.40 -28.80
N GLU A 260 14.50 20.58 -28.18
CA GLU A 260 14.64 21.84 -28.92
C GLU A 260 16.10 22.34 -29.04
N LEU A 261 16.97 21.95 -28.12
CA LEU A 261 18.36 22.42 -28.02
C LEU A 261 19.40 21.33 -28.35
N ALA A 262 18.98 20.23 -28.95
CA ALA A 262 19.87 19.15 -29.38
C ALA A 262 20.94 19.68 -30.35
N GLY A 263 22.23 19.59 -29.94
CA GLY A 263 23.38 20.00 -30.76
C GLY A 263 24.06 21.31 -30.34
N VAL A 264 23.54 22.06 -29.36
CA VAL A 264 24.22 23.25 -28.81
C VAL A 264 25.35 22.82 -27.88
N THR A 265 26.60 23.02 -28.30
CA THR A 265 27.80 22.59 -27.56
C THR A 265 27.96 23.26 -26.20
N SER A 266 27.49 24.50 -26.04
CA SER A 266 27.57 25.29 -24.81
C SER A 266 26.78 24.68 -23.63
N LEU A 267 25.77 23.86 -23.90
CA LEU A 267 24.87 23.28 -22.89
C LEU A 267 25.14 21.79 -22.62
N ARG A 268 26.22 21.23 -23.16
CA ARG A 268 26.53 19.79 -23.08
C ARG A 268 26.65 19.25 -21.64
N HIS A 269 27.13 20.09 -20.70
CA HIS A 269 27.33 19.71 -19.30
C HIS A 269 26.11 19.95 -18.41
N LEU A 270 25.11 20.68 -18.91
CA LEU A 270 23.93 21.03 -18.12
C LEU A 270 23.05 19.81 -17.78
N PRO A 271 22.81 18.83 -18.69
CA PRO A 271 22.11 17.60 -18.33
C PRO A 271 22.79 16.81 -17.21
N SER A 272 24.14 16.73 -17.21
CA SER A 272 24.88 16.09 -16.13
C SER A 272 24.76 16.86 -14.81
N GLN A 273 24.78 18.19 -14.86
CA GLN A 273 24.59 19.04 -13.67
C GLN A 273 23.17 18.92 -13.10
N LEU A 274 22.15 18.89 -13.94
CA LEU A 274 20.76 18.67 -13.53
C LEU A 274 20.57 17.28 -12.92
N LYS A 275 21.28 16.26 -13.41
CA LYS A 275 21.26 14.91 -12.83
C LYS A 275 21.97 14.84 -11.47
N GLU A 276 23.07 15.56 -11.29
CA GLU A 276 23.74 15.72 -9.99
C GLU A 276 22.87 16.51 -9.01
N MET A 277 22.18 17.57 -9.47
CA MET A 277 21.21 18.33 -8.66
C MET A 277 20.03 17.47 -8.23
N SER A 278 19.50 16.61 -9.11
CA SER A 278 18.51 15.61 -8.73
C SER A 278 19.02 14.73 -7.60
N LYS A 279 20.19 14.08 -7.76
CA LYS A 279 20.77 13.24 -6.68
C LYS A 279 20.99 13.99 -5.36
N LEU A 280 21.35 15.27 -5.42
CA LEU A 280 21.49 16.10 -4.23
C LEU A 280 20.13 16.30 -3.54
N ILE A 281 19.08 16.58 -4.32
CA ILE A 281 17.70 16.67 -3.82
C ILE A 281 17.28 15.33 -3.18
N ASP A 282 17.59 14.18 -3.80
CA ASP A 282 17.28 12.84 -3.23
C ASP A 282 17.91 12.65 -1.85
N LYS A 283 19.19 13.05 -1.71
CA LYS A 283 19.92 12.97 -0.44
C LYS A 283 19.36 13.95 0.59
N MET A 284 19.02 15.18 0.17
CA MET A 284 18.41 16.18 1.05
C MET A 284 17.04 15.73 1.55
N LEU A 285 16.18 15.24 0.66
CA LEU A 285 14.85 14.68 0.98
C LEU A 285 14.95 13.54 2.00
N SER A 286 15.88 12.59 1.79
CA SER A 286 16.08 11.47 2.71
C SER A 286 16.54 11.93 4.09
N THR A 287 17.50 12.86 4.14
CA THR A 287 18.05 13.38 5.41
C THR A 287 17.03 14.24 6.16
N ASP A 288 16.23 15.04 5.46
CA ASP A 288 15.19 15.86 6.07
C ASP A 288 14.01 15.01 6.56
N PHE A 289 13.67 13.93 5.84
CA PHE A 289 12.68 12.96 6.28
C PHE A 289 13.15 12.20 7.54
N GLU A 290 14.42 11.81 7.62
CA GLU A 290 15.00 11.20 8.84
C GLU A 290 14.91 12.15 10.04
N ARG A 291 15.28 13.43 9.85
CA ARG A 291 15.17 14.45 10.91
C ARG A 291 13.73 14.67 11.34
N TYR A 292 12.82 14.69 10.37
CA TYR A 292 11.40 14.80 10.64
C TYR A 292 10.88 13.59 11.44
N ALA A 293 11.21 12.36 11.00
CA ALA A 293 10.81 11.14 11.68
C ALA A 293 11.31 11.09 13.12
N ALA A 294 12.59 11.45 13.34
CA ALA A 294 13.17 11.53 14.68
C ALA A 294 12.46 12.59 15.54
N ALA A 295 12.17 13.77 14.99
CA ALA A 295 11.50 14.86 15.70
C ALA A 295 10.03 14.54 16.06
N ASP A 296 9.30 13.88 15.17
CA ASP A 296 7.90 13.50 15.37
C ASP A 296 7.77 12.35 16.40
N LEU A 297 8.62 11.32 16.29
CA LEU A 297 8.56 10.14 17.14
C LEU A 297 9.11 10.35 18.56
N HIS A 298 10.12 11.22 18.75
CA HIS A 298 10.71 11.50 20.06
C HIS A 298 10.04 12.66 20.82
N ARG A 299 8.98 13.25 20.26
CA ARG A 299 8.22 14.33 20.93
C ARG A 299 7.50 13.79 22.18
N PRO A 300 7.44 14.55 23.30
CA PRO A 300 6.67 14.16 24.48
C PRO A 300 5.22 13.81 24.16
N LEU A 301 4.71 12.75 24.79
CA LEU A 301 3.43 12.09 24.49
C LEU A 301 2.17 12.89 24.87
N ASP A 302 2.33 14.10 25.43
CA ASP A 302 1.24 14.92 25.99
C ASP A 302 0.73 16.03 25.06
N THR A 303 1.46 16.37 23.99
CA THR A 303 1.07 17.48 23.10
C THR A 303 0.55 16.96 21.76
N ASN A 304 -0.78 17.07 21.57
CA ASN A 304 -1.58 16.82 20.37
C ASN A 304 -1.34 15.49 19.64
N GLU A 305 -2.40 14.71 19.48
CA GLU A 305 -2.47 13.43 18.74
C GLU A 305 -2.32 13.60 17.21
N GLY A 306 -1.67 14.68 16.76
CA GLY A 306 -1.53 15.03 15.36
C GLY A 306 -0.10 14.88 14.87
N VAL A 307 0.02 14.76 13.56
CA VAL A 307 1.28 14.79 12.81
C VAL A 307 1.93 16.18 12.95
N LEU A 308 3.23 16.23 13.21
CA LEU A 308 3.99 17.49 13.23
C LEU A 308 4.04 18.08 11.80
N GLU A 309 3.65 19.33 11.56
CA GLU A 309 3.77 20.00 10.24
C GLU A 309 3.29 19.13 9.03
N PRO A 310 1.98 18.86 8.88
CA PRO A 310 1.46 17.96 7.85
C PRO A 310 1.84 18.38 6.42
N ASP A 311 1.81 19.67 6.10
CA ASP A 311 2.15 20.22 4.78
C ASP A 311 3.61 19.94 4.37
N ARG A 312 4.51 19.93 5.35
CA ARG A 312 5.92 19.61 5.15
C ARG A 312 6.11 18.12 4.90
N LEU A 313 5.40 17.27 5.65
CA LEU A 313 5.43 15.82 5.43
C LEU A 313 4.84 15.44 4.07
N ILE A 314 3.72 16.05 3.65
CA ILE A 314 3.12 15.83 2.32
C ILE A 314 4.15 16.18 1.23
N SER A 315 4.82 17.32 1.35
CA SER A 315 5.83 17.76 0.38
C SER A 315 7.05 16.83 0.31
N LEU A 316 7.54 16.35 1.46
CA LEU A 316 8.64 15.38 1.54
C LEU A 316 8.24 14.02 0.95
N VAL A 317 7.06 13.52 1.33
CA VAL A 317 6.53 12.22 0.88
C VAL A 317 6.24 12.26 -0.62
N ALA A 318 5.62 13.31 -1.13
CA ALA A 318 5.37 13.48 -2.56
C ALA A 318 6.69 13.53 -3.36
N GLY A 319 7.71 14.23 -2.86
CA GLY A 319 9.05 14.27 -3.45
C GLY A 319 9.71 12.88 -3.50
N LEU A 320 9.67 12.14 -2.39
CA LEU A 320 10.25 10.79 -2.28
C LEU A 320 9.50 9.74 -3.11
N LEU A 321 8.17 9.84 -3.18
CA LEU A 321 7.32 8.99 -4.01
C LEU A 321 7.62 9.19 -5.50
N LYS A 322 7.84 10.45 -5.94
CA LYS A 322 8.14 10.78 -7.35
C LYS A 322 9.47 10.20 -7.83
N GLN A 323 10.38 9.94 -6.92
CA GLN A 323 11.68 9.33 -7.21
C GLN A 323 11.67 7.80 -7.08
N SER A 324 10.53 7.18 -6.77
CA SER A 324 10.34 5.72 -6.60
C SER A 324 11.19 5.07 -5.50
N HIS A 325 11.81 5.86 -4.61
CA HIS A 325 12.68 5.35 -3.56
C HIS A 325 11.87 4.94 -2.32
N LEU A 326 11.28 3.74 -2.31
CA LEU A 326 10.49 3.23 -1.17
C LEU A 326 11.31 2.91 0.10
N GLN A 327 12.61 3.19 0.10
CA GLN A 327 13.52 2.88 1.20
C GLN A 327 13.27 3.74 2.45
N PHE A 328 12.67 4.93 2.29
CA PHE A 328 12.32 5.80 3.42
C PHE A 328 11.32 5.14 4.39
N LEU A 329 10.46 4.23 3.90
CA LEU A 329 9.52 3.49 4.76
C LEU A 329 10.23 2.54 5.71
N GLU A 330 11.31 1.89 5.29
CA GLU A 330 12.11 1.04 6.18
C GLU A 330 12.91 1.88 7.18
N ILE A 331 13.37 3.07 6.79
CA ILE A 331 14.04 4.01 7.70
C ILE A 331 13.04 4.49 8.78
N TYR A 332 11.84 4.89 8.38
CA TYR A 332 10.78 5.27 9.31
C TYR A 332 10.42 4.14 10.27
N LYS A 333 10.34 2.90 9.77
CA LYS A 333 10.12 1.71 10.59
C LYS A 333 11.22 1.52 11.64
N GLN A 334 12.49 1.63 11.25
CA GLN A 334 13.63 1.49 12.16
C GLN A 334 13.63 2.60 13.23
N GLU A 335 13.29 3.82 12.84
CA GLU A 335 13.17 4.95 13.76
C GLU A 335 12.01 4.75 14.74
N ALA A 336 10.85 4.27 14.28
CA ALA A 336 9.71 3.94 15.14
C ALA A 336 10.04 2.84 16.16
N VAL A 337 10.79 1.81 15.75
CA VAL A 337 11.28 0.76 16.64
C VAL A 337 12.26 1.32 17.67
N THR A 338 13.14 2.23 17.27
CA THR A 338 14.11 2.88 18.15
C THR A 338 13.42 3.80 19.16
N ALA A 339 12.43 4.58 18.73
CA ALA A 339 11.59 5.40 19.59
C ALA A 339 10.80 4.55 20.61
N ALA A 340 10.23 3.43 20.18
CA ALA A 340 9.54 2.49 21.08
C ALA A 340 10.47 1.97 22.19
N LYS A 341 11.71 1.61 21.82
CA LYS A 341 12.75 1.17 22.77
C LYS A 341 13.14 2.29 23.73
N ALA A 342 13.32 3.52 23.23
CA ALA A 342 13.68 4.68 24.04
C ALA A 342 12.57 5.05 25.04
N LEU A 343 11.31 5.08 24.59
CA LEU A 343 10.14 5.35 25.44
C LEU A 343 10.03 4.32 26.58
N LEU A 344 10.15 3.04 26.27
CA LEU A 344 10.09 1.99 27.29
C LEU A 344 11.24 2.11 28.29
N LYS A 345 12.45 2.39 27.81
CA LYS A 345 13.63 2.61 28.66
C LYS A 345 13.45 3.82 29.56
N GLN A 346 12.92 4.93 29.03
CA GLN A 346 12.65 6.14 29.81
C GLN A 346 11.62 5.88 30.91
N LEU A 347 10.51 5.21 30.59
CA LEU A 347 9.47 4.86 31.57
C LEU A 347 9.98 3.91 32.65
N MET A 348 10.83 2.94 32.28
CA MET A 348 11.48 2.08 33.26
C MET A 348 12.39 2.88 34.18
N ILE A 349 13.20 3.82 33.66
CA ILE A 349 14.09 4.65 34.47
C ILE A 349 13.29 5.58 35.40
N GLU A 350 12.22 6.20 34.91
CA GLU A 350 11.36 7.09 35.70
C GLU A 350 10.68 6.37 36.86
N GLN A 351 10.17 5.15 36.63
CA GLN A 351 9.54 4.35 37.69
C GLN A 351 10.54 3.62 38.60
N LEU A 352 11.78 3.37 38.14
CA LEU A 352 12.87 2.87 38.98
C LEU A 352 13.47 3.98 39.85
N ALA A 353 13.41 5.25 39.41
CA ALA A 353 13.84 6.39 40.24
C ALA A 353 12.90 6.64 41.43
N ASP A 354 11.63 6.29 41.31
CA ASP A 354 10.66 6.31 42.42
C ASP A 354 10.90 5.16 43.44
N ALA A 355 11.57 4.09 43.04
CA ALA A 355 11.94 2.96 43.91
C ALA A 355 13.41 3.09 44.33
N GLU A 356 13.66 3.87 45.38
CA GLU A 356 14.97 4.37 45.85
C GLU A 356 16.14 3.35 45.99
N ASP A 357 15.94 2.03 45.82
CA ASP A 357 16.91 0.98 46.22
C ASP A 357 17.62 0.15 45.12
N GLU A 358 17.28 0.24 43.82
CA GLU A 358 17.88 -0.67 42.80
C GLU A 358 18.42 0.01 41.53
N LEU A 359 19.01 1.20 41.65
CA LEU A 359 19.61 1.92 40.51
C LEU A 359 20.90 1.27 39.95
N ASN A 360 21.51 0.32 40.66
CA ASN A 360 22.85 -0.20 40.33
C ASN A 360 22.89 -1.42 39.40
N GLU A 361 21.77 -1.99 38.96
CA GLU A 361 21.74 -3.19 38.08
C GLU A 361 21.33 -2.91 36.62
N LEU A 362 21.35 -1.65 36.18
CA LEU A 362 21.10 -1.30 34.78
C LEU A 362 22.32 -1.60 33.90
N THR A 363 22.47 -2.86 33.50
CA THR A 363 23.37 -3.22 32.39
C THR A 363 22.87 -2.57 31.09
N GLY A 364 23.81 -1.99 30.33
CA GLY A 364 23.56 -1.02 29.25
C GLY A 364 22.68 -1.46 28.07
N SER A 365 22.10 -2.66 28.07
CA SER A 365 21.19 -3.17 27.04
C SER A 365 19.71 -2.86 27.30
N GLY A 366 19.30 -2.60 28.55
CA GLY A 366 17.89 -2.34 28.92
C GLY A 366 16.96 -3.53 28.63
N GLU A 367 17.51 -4.75 28.50
CA GLU A 367 16.75 -5.95 28.13
C GLU A 367 16.23 -6.74 29.33
N VAL A 368 16.74 -6.48 30.53
CA VAL A 368 16.33 -7.18 31.75
C VAL A 368 15.78 -6.15 32.73
N ALA A 369 14.48 -6.23 32.99
CA ALA A 369 13.85 -5.44 34.04
C ALA A 369 14.35 -5.93 35.42
N PRO A 370 14.69 -5.03 36.35
CA PRO A 370 14.99 -5.40 37.73
C PRO A 370 13.80 -6.12 38.38
N PRO A 371 14.02 -6.94 39.41
CA PRO A 371 12.95 -7.63 40.13
C PRO A 371 12.10 -6.64 40.94
N MET A 372 11.14 -5.99 40.29
CA MET A 372 10.23 -5.04 40.95
C MET A 372 9.11 -5.76 41.73
N ASP A 373 8.58 -5.06 42.73
CA ASP A 373 7.36 -5.48 43.43
C ASP A 373 6.17 -5.62 42.46
N SER A 374 5.27 -6.55 42.78
CA SER A 374 4.16 -6.98 41.91
C SER A 374 3.20 -5.85 41.52
N ASP A 375 2.95 -4.89 42.40
CA ASP A 375 2.08 -3.73 42.12
C ASP A 375 2.77 -2.67 41.27
N HIS A 376 4.07 -2.42 41.54
CA HIS A 376 4.90 -1.50 40.75
C HIS A 376 5.10 -2.03 39.33
N TRP A 377 5.35 -3.33 39.17
CA TRP A 377 5.45 -3.98 37.86
C TRP A 377 4.16 -3.82 37.04
N LEU A 378 2.98 -4.00 37.65
CA LEU A 378 1.70 -3.85 36.96
C LEU A 378 1.46 -2.39 36.54
N LYS A 379 1.85 -1.42 37.38
CA LYS A 379 1.79 0.01 37.05
C LYS A 379 2.71 0.36 35.86
N VAL A 380 3.95 -0.16 35.85
CA VAL A 380 4.88 0.00 34.74
C VAL A 380 4.32 -0.60 33.45
N LEU A 381 3.71 -1.78 33.52
CA LEU A 381 3.11 -2.43 32.36
C LEU A 381 1.90 -1.63 31.83
N LYS A 382 1.07 -1.09 32.71
CA LYS A 382 -0.05 -0.22 32.33
C LYS A 382 0.44 1.06 31.64
N LEU A 383 1.35 1.81 32.27
CA LEU A 383 1.92 3.04 31.72
C LEU A 383 2.68 2.77 30.41
N GLY A 384 3.42 1.65 30.33
CA GLY A 384 4.09 1.20 29.12
C GLY A 384 3.11 0.89 28.00
N SER A 385 2.00 0.21 28.28
CA SER A 385 0.96 -0.08 27.29
C SER A 385 0.25 1.19 26.78
N GLU A 386 0.00 2.17 27.65
CA GLU A 386 -0.60 3.45 27.28
C GLU A 386 0.36 4.30 26.43
N ALA A 387 1.63 4.38 26.81
CA ALA A 387 2.65 5.14 26.08
C ALA A 387 2.97 4.54 24.71
N LEU A 388 3.15 3.21 24.64
CA LEU A 388 3.31 2.51 23.37
C LEU A 388 2.05 2.62 22.51
N GLY A 389 0.86 2.58 23.14
CA GLY A 389 -0.40 2.82 22.45
C GLY A 389 -0.46 4.19 21.77
N LYS A 390 -0.17 5.27 22.51
CA LYS A 390 -0.09 6.63 21.96
C LYS A 390 0.92 6.74 20.82
N MET A 391 2.09 6.07 20.94
CA MET A 391 3.09 6.02 19.88
C MET A 391 2.57 5.30 18.63
N ILE A 392 1.88 4.16 18.77
CA ILE A 392 1.28 3.45 17.63
C ILE A 392 0.21 4.31 16.94
N TYR A 393 -0.60 5.08 17.70
CA TYR A 393 -1.55 6.04 17.11
C TYR A 393 -0.85 7.14 16.30
N ARG A 394 0.30 7.66 16.76
CA ARG A 394 1.11 8.63 15.99
C ARG A 394 1.67 8.03 14.71
N VAL A 395 2.26 6.84 14.80
CA VAL A 395 2.73 6.07 13.63
C VAL A 395 1.59 5.81 12.64
N LYS A 396 0.38 5.56 13.15
CA LYS A 396 -0.82 5.41 12.31
C LYS A 396 -1.22 6.71 11.62
N ALA A 397 -1.16 7.85 12.30
CA ALA A 397 -1.46 9.15 11.71
C ALA A 397 -0.50 9.50 10.56
N VAL A 398 0.81 9.26 10.75
CA VAL A 398 1.81 9.42 9.69
C VAL A 398 1.59 8.42 8.56
N HIS A 399 1.29 7.15 8.88
CA HIS A 399 0.91 6.14 7.88
C HIS A 399 -0.30 6.59 7.04
N ASP A 400 -1.33 7.16 7.66
CA ASP A 400 -2.55 7.60 6.98
C ASP A 400 -2.30 8.81 6.09
N LEU A 401 -1.46 9.76 6.52
CA LEU A 401 -1.06 10.88 5.69
C LEU A 401 -0.20 10.44 4.50
N ILE A 402 0.73 9.51 4.70
CA ILE A 402 1.54 8.95 3.59
C ILE A 402 0.62 8.21 2.61
N ARG A 403 -0.36 7.47 3.12
CA ARG A 403 -1.36 6.79 2.29
C ARG A 403 -2.21 7.78 1.50
N GLU A 404 -2.74 8.81 2.15
CA GLU A 404 -3.52 9.87 1.50
C GLU A 404 -2.69 10.59 0.42
N THR A 405 -1.43 10.90 0.71
CA THR A 405 -0.50 11.50 -0.26
C THR A 405 -0.25 10.57 -1.46
N ALA A 406 -0.13 9.26 -1.21
CA ALA A 406 0.01 8.25 -2.27
C ALA A 406 -1.28 8.05 -3.08
N ASP A 407 -2.46 8.14 -2.45
CA ASP A 407 -3.77 8.07 -3.09
C ASP A 407 -4.01 9.30 -4.00
N ILE A 408 -3.67 10.50 -3.53
CA ILE A 408 -3.72 11.76 -4.28
C ILE A 408 -2.77 11.70 -5.49
N SER A 409 -1.53 11.23 -5.28
CA SER A 409 -0.52 11.14 -6.34
C SER A 409 -0.83 10.07 -7.41
N ALA A 410 -1.67 9.09 -7.08
CA ALA A 410 -2.20 8.08 -8.01
C ALA A 410 -3.53 8.49 -8.66
N GLY A 411 -4.12 9.63 -8.28
CA GLY A 411 -5.38 10.15 -8.83
C GLY A 411 -6.63 9.41 -8.37
N LEU A 412 -6.56 8.63 -7.28
CA LEU A 412 -7.69 7.85 -6.74
C LEU A 412 -8.64 8.69 -5.87
N VAL A 413 -8.20 9.87 -5.40
CA VAL A 413 -8.98 10.79 -4.58
C VAL A 413 -9.12 12.13 -5.32
N ALA A 414 -10.36 12.54 -5.62
CA ALA A 414 -10.66 13.90 -6.04
C ALA A 414 -10.55 14.80 -4.81
N SER A 415 -9.65 15.79 -4.84
CA SER A 415 -9.34 16.65 -3.70
C SER A 415 -10.60 17.23 -3.05
N SER A 416 -10.84 16.88 -1.79
CA SER A 416 -11.68 17.67 -0.90
C SER A 416 -10.82 18.77 -0.29
N ASP A 417 -11.03 19.99 -0.78
CA ASP A 417 -11.02 21.21 0.01
C ASP A 417 -9.75 21.57 0.81
N TYR A 418 -8.58 21.65 0.16
CA TYR A 418 -7.51 22.59 0.57
C TYR A 418 -6.70 23.01 -0.67
N GLY A 419 -6.67 24.31 -0.93
CA GLY A 419 -5.91 24.90 -2.03
C GLY A 419 -4.42 24.93 -1.71
N SER A 420 -3.69 23.88 -2.05
CA SER A 420 -2.24 23.95 -2.24
C SER A 420 -1.77 22.80 -3.14
N ALA A 421 -0.96 23.14 -4.15
CA ALA A 421 -0.29 22.27 -5.11
C ALA A 421 -1.14 21.14 -5.74
N ARG A 422 -1.65 21.38 -6.96
CA ARG A 422 -1.95 20.27 -7.89
C ARG A 422 -0.66 19.50 -8.13
N THR A 423 -0.46 18.38 -7.44
CA THR A 423 0.50 17.35 -7.85
C THR A 423 -0.13 16.61 -9.03
N ASP A 424 0.46 16.74 -10.22
CA ASP A 424 0.05 15.96 -11.38
C ASP A 424 0.13 14.46 -11.05
N VAL A 425 -0.85 13.67 -11.50
CA VAL A 425 -0.88 12.20 -11.30
C VAL A 425 0.40 11.60 -11.90
N PHE A 426 1.31 11.13 -11.05
CA PHE A 426 2.62 10.62 -11.48
C PHE A 426 2.90 9.18 -11.05
N LEU A 427 2.14 8.63 -10.10
CA LEU A 427 2.34 7.26 -9.60
C LEU A 427 1.65 6.22 -10.50
N SER A 428 2.35 5.15 -10.84
CA SER A 428 1.74 4.00 -11.52
C SER A 428 0.87 3.20 -10.53
N GLU A 429 -0.19 2.54 -11.02
CA GLU A 429 -1.07 1.70 -10.19
C GLU A 429 -0.31 0.56 -9.48
N SER A 430 0.76 0.06 -10.10
CA SER A 430 1.66 -0.95 -9.53
C SER A 430 2.47 -0.39 -8.36
N ASP A 431 3.09 0.79 -8.52
CA ASP A 431 3.92 1.41 -7.48
C ASP A 431 3.04 1.87 -6.30
N HIS A 432 1.83 2.33 -6.59
CA HIS A 432 0.83 2.64 -5.57
C HIS A 432 0.48 1.40 -4.73
N GLN A 433 0.19 0.26 -5.37
CA GLN A 433 -0.11 -0.97 -4.64
C GLN A 433 1.10 -1.46 -3.81
N GLU A 434 2.33 -1.30 -4.32
CA GLU A 434 3.54 -1.63 -3.58
C GLU A 434 3.73 -0.73 -2.34
N THR A 435 3.48 0.57 -2.46
CA THR A 435 3.55 1.51 -1.33
C THR A 435 2.55 1.16 -0.24
N VAL A 436 1.29 0.88 -0.60
CA VAL A 436 0.23 0.52 0.35
C VAL A 436 0.54 -0.81 1.06
N ASN A 437 1.09 -1.79 0.33
CA ASN A 437 1.49 -3.07 0.91
C ASN A 437 2.66 -2.88 1.90
N LYS A 438 3.67 -2.08 1.54
CA LYS A 438 4.81 -1.77 2.43
C LYS A 438 4.38 -0.97 3.66
N LEU A 439 3.45 -0.03 3.51
CA LEU A 439 2.86 0.73 4.62
C LEU A 439 2.12 -0.17 5.61
N LYS A 440 1.29 -1.10 5.11
CA LYS A 440 0.62 -2.11 5.94
C LYS A 440 1.61 -3.02 6.65
N ALA A 441 2.66 -3.48 5.95
CA ALA A 441 3.70 -4.32 6.53
C ALA A 441 4.50 -3.60 7.62
N MET A 442 4.81 -2.32 7.40
CA MET A 442 5.47 -1.45 8.39
C MET A 442 4.65 -1.33 9.66
N LEU A 443 3.37 -0.94 9.54
CA LEU A 443 2.49 -0.77 10.68
C LEU A 443 2.35 -2.10 11.47
N THR A 444 2.20 -3.22 10.77
CA THR A 444 2.16 -4.57 11.38
C THR A 444 3.45 -4.88 12.13
N SER A 445 4.61 -4.56 11.55
CA SER A 445 5.91 -4.81 12.19
C SER A 445 6.13 -3.96 13.44
N VAL A 446 5.65 -2.71 13.47
CA VAL A 446 5.73 -1.84 14.66
C VAL A 446 4.78 -2.35 15.76
N CYS A 447 3.55 -2.74 15.38
CA CYS A 447 2.59 -3.42 16.27
C CYS A 447 3.22 -4.69 16.90
N ASP A 448 3.82 -5.57 16.08
CA ASP A 448 4.42 -6.82 16.55
C ASP A 448 5.61 -6.57 17.48
N TYR A 449 6.48 -5.59 17.15
CA TYR A 449 7.60 -5.23 18.02
C TYR A 449 7.12 -4.72 19.40
N CYS A 450 6.10 -3.85 19.44
CA CYS A 450 5.55 -3.36 20.71
C CYS A 450 4.95 -4.50 21.54
N ASN A 451 4.24 -5.44 20.91
CA ASN A 451 3.69 -6.62 21.57
C ASN A 451 4.81 -7.55 22.10
N GLU A 452 5.88 -7.77 21.34
CA GLU A 452 7.04 -8.58 21.78
C GLU A 452 7.76 -7.93 22.97
N ARG A 453 7.90 -6.60 23.00
CA ARG A 453 8.55 -5.90 24.11
C ARG A 453 7.73 -5.94 25.38
N LEU A 454 6.41 -5.74 25.28
CA LEU A 454 5.50 -5.94 26.42
C LEU A 454 5.49 -7.42 26.87
N ALA A 455 5.55 -8.37 25.94
CA ALA A 455 5.63 -9.79 26.26
C ALA A 455 6.92 -10.15 27.02
N ALA A 456 8.05 -9.55 26.62
CA ALA A 456 9.33 -9.71 27.32
C ALA A 456 9.24 -9.17 28.75
N LEU A 457 8.61 -8.01 28.98
CA LEU A 457 8.39 -7.46 30.33
C LEU A 457 7.51 -8.36 31.22
N ILE A 458 6.56 -9.10 30.61
CA ILE A 458 5.77 -10.11 31.33
C ILE A 458 6.62 -11.32 31.70
N SER A 459 7.46 -11.78 30.77
CA SER A 459 8.30 -12.96 30.98
C SER A 459 9.45 -12.72 31.95
N THR A 460 9.90 -11.48 32.14
CA THR A 460 10.94 -11.12 33.12
C THR A 460 10.45 -11.11 34.56
N GLN A 461 9.16 -11.24 34.83
CA GLN A 461 8.65 -11.27 36.19
C GLN A 461 9.15 -12.53 36.91
N SER A 462 10.00 -12.33 37.93
CA SER A 462 10.61 -13.44 38.65
C SER A 462 9.58 -14.30 39.40
N ASP A 463 9.77 -15.62 39.39
CA ASP A 463 8.93 -16.62 40.10
C ASP A 463 8.81 -16.40 41.62
N LYS A 464 9.62 -15.49 42.17
CA LYS A 464 9.74 -15.20 43.61
C LYS A 464 8.57 -14.37 44.15
N ASN A 465 7.99 -13.47 43.36
CA ASN A 465 6.88 -12.62 43.82
C ASN A 465 5.53 -13.33 43.63
N SER A 466 4.77 -13.49 44.72
CA SER A 466 3.48 -14.17 44.70
C SER A 466 2.40 -13.25 44.14
N ILE A 467 2.10 -13.41 42.85
CA ILE A 467 1.04 -12.65 42.17
C ILE A 467 -0.32 -13.06 42.72
N THR A 468 -1.21 -12.10 42.93
CA THR A 468 -2.59 -12.34 43.38
C THR A 468 -3.54 -12.58 42.19
N ALA A 469 -4.68 -13.24 42.41
CA ALA A 469 -5.70 -13.45 41.36
C ALA A 469 -6.13 -12.12 40.71
N HIS A 470 -6.29 -11.08 41.54
CA HIS A 470 -6.65 -9.73 41.10
C HIS A 470 -5.61 -9.12 40.17
N GLN A 471 -4.31 -9.28 40.46
CA GLN A 471 -3.24 -8.80 39.60
C GLN A 471 -3.21 -9.55 38.26
N VAL A 472 -3.48 -10.86 38.22
CA VAL A 472 -3.58 -11.61 36.96
C VAL A 472 -4.80 -11.17 36.14
N ALA A 473 -5.93 -10.86 36.79
CA ALA A 473 -7.11 -10.32 36.11
C ALA A 473 -6.86 -8.92 35.53
N ASN A 474 -6.19 -8.04 36.29
CA ASN A 474 -5.78 -6.72 35.80
C ASN A 474 -4.81 -6.83 34.62
N LEU A 475 -3.85 -7.77 34.69
CA LEU A 475 -2.96 -8.08 33.58
C LEU A 475 -3.72 -8.54 32.34
N ALA A 476 -4.73 -9.42 32.50
CA ALA A 476 -5.58 -9.87 31.42
C ALA A 476 -6.28 -8.69 30.72
N LYS A 477 -6.84 -7.76 31.51
CA LYS A 477 -7.48 -6.55 31.00
C LYS A 477 -6.52 -5.67 30.20
N ILE A 478 -5.31 -5.41 30.71
CA ILE A 478 -4.31 -4.60 29.99
C ILE A 478 -3.90 -5.28 28.68
N VAL A 479 -3.69 -6.59 28.70
CA VAL A 479 -3.32 -7.37 27.50
C VAL A 479 -4.46 -7.36 26.47
N GLU A 480 -5.71 -7.51 26.88
CA GLU A 480 -6.88 -7.45 25.98
C GLU A 480 -7.10 -6.05 25.39
N GLU A 481 -6.98 -4.99 26.20
CA GLU A 481 -7.11 -3.60 25.74
C GLU A 481 -6.01 -3.25 24.72
N PHE A 482 -4.75 -3.60 25.01
CA PHE A 482 -3.63 -3.31 24.13
C PHE A 482 -3.66 -4.16 22.85
N THR A 483 -3.90 -5.47 22.95
CA THR A 483 -4.00 -6.33 21.76
C THR A 483 -5.23 -5.98 20.92
N GLY A 484 -6.37 -5.64 21.54
CA GLY A 484 -7.56 -5.18 20.83
C GLY A 484 -7.37 -3.83 20.14
N MET A 485 -6.56 -2.93 20.71
CA MET A 485 -6.12 -1.70 20.03
C MET A 485 -5.22 -2.02 18.83
N CYS A 486 -4.19 -2.86 19.00
CA CYS A 486 -3.33 -3.31 17.90
C CYS A 486 -4.12 -3.98 16.77
N GLU A 487 -5.08 -4.85 17.10
CA GLU A 487 -5.94 -5.54 16.14
C GLU A 487 -6.82 -4.58 15.33
N ARG A 488 -7.37 -3.54 15.98
CA ARG A 488 -8.16 -2.50 15.29
C ARG A 488 -7.32 -1.67 14.33
N LEU A 489 -6.05 -1.41 14.67
CA LEU A 489 -5.15 -0.57 13.87
C LEU A 489 -4.47 -1.33 12.74
N CYS A 490 -4.00 -2.55 13.01
CA CYS A 490 -3.18 -3.36 12.11
C CYS A 490 -4.02 -4.41 11.33
N GLY A 491 -5.24 -4.75 11.77
CA GLY A 491 -6.10 -5.77 11.16
C GLY A 491 -5.59 -7.22 11.34
N ARG A 492 -4.51 -7.42 12.11
CA ARG A 492 -3.88 -8.71 12.39
C ARG A 492 -3.71 -8.88 13.90
N GLN A 493 -3.97 -10.09 14.39
CA GLN A 493 -3.76 -10.44 15.81
C GLN A 493 -2.29 -10.79 16.05
N SER A 494 -1.64 -10.06 16.98
CA SER A 494 -0.30 -10.41 17.43
C SER A 494 -0.39 -11.42 18.58
N ALA A 495 0.28 -12.57 18.43
CA ALA A 495 0.17 -13.69 19.39
C ALA A 495 1.16 -13.59 20.56
N ALA A 496 2.22 -12.79 20.44
CA ALA A 496 3.33 -12.77 21.40
C ALA A 496 2.87 -12.39 22.82
N LEU A 497 2.12 -11.29 22.95
CA LEU A 497 1.65 -10.80 24.24
C LEU A 497 0.63 -11.76 24.89
N LYS A 498 -0.33 -12.27 24.09
CA LYS A 498 -1.32 -13.26 24.55
C LYS A 498 -0.64 -14.57 24.99
N ALA A 499 0.43 -14.99 24.31
CA ALA A 499 1.19 -16.18 24.68
C ALA A 499 1.94 -15.99 26.01
N ALA A 500 2.62 -14.85 26.19
CA ALA A 500 3.30 -14.52 27.45
C ALA A 500 2.31 -14.45 28.62
N PHE A 501 1.14 -13.82 28.43
CA PHE A 501 0.07 -13.81 29.42
C PHE A 501 -0.40 -15.24 29.77
N LYS A 502 -0.66 -16.09 28.78
CA LYS A 502 -1.09 -17.48 29.01
C LYS A 502 -0.07 -18.28 29.82
N ILE A 503 1.23 -18.09 29.57
CA ILE A 503 2.29 -18.73 30.34
C ILE A 503 2.23 -18.26 31.80
N GLN A 504 2.13 -16.95 32.03
CA GLN A 504 2.09 -16.39 33.39
C GLN A 504 0.83 -16.78 34.16
N ALA A 505 -0.33 -16.70 33.52
CA ALA A 505 -1.60 -17.18 34.09
C ALA A 505 -1.56 -18.70 34.36
N GLY A 506 -0.93 -19.47 33.48
CA GLY A 506 -0.72 -20.91 33.66
C GLY A 506 0.16 -21.24 34.86
N ASN A 507 1.27 -20.52 35.04
CA ASN A 507 2.16 -20.66 36.19
C ASN A 507 1.45 -20.32 37.50
N TYR A 508 0.67 -19.23 37.51
CA TYR A 508 -0.19 -18.89 38.65
C TYR A 508 -1.18 -20.00 38.99
N VAL A 509 -1.94 -20.49 38.00
CA VAL A 509 -2.92 -21.57 38.18
C VAL A 509 -2.25 -22.86 38.66
N HIS A 510 -1.05 -23.17 38.18
CA HIS A 510 -0.28 -24.32 38.64
C HIS A 510 0.15 -24.17 40.10
N LYS A 511 0.71 -23.02 40.49
CA LYS A 511 1.09 -22.72 41.87
C LYS A 511 -0.12 -22.71 42.81
N PHE A 512 -1.23 -22.12 42.37
CA PHE A 512 -2.52 -22.15 43.06
C PHE A 512 -2.99 -23.58 43.32
N ASN A 513 -3.01 -24.42 42.28
CA ASN A 513 -3.42 -25.82 42.39
C ASN A 513 -2.50 -26.61 43.34
N LEU A 514 -1.18 -26.44 43.21
CA LEU A 514 -0.20 -27.14 44.03
C LEU A 514 -0.34 -26.76 45.52
N GLN A 515 -0.53 -25.48 45.83
CA GLN A 515 -0.76 -25.01 47.20
C GLN A 515 -2.03 -25.62 47.81
N ARG A 516 -3.14 -25.67 47.06
CA ARG A 516 -4.42 -26.22 47.54
C ARG A 516 -4.35 -27.74 47.71
N LYS A 517 -3.70 -28.44 46.76
CA LYS A 517 -3.46 -29.88 46.83
C LYS A 517 -2.59 -30.24 48.04
N ASN A 518 -1.53 -29.48 48.30
CA ASN A 518 -0.65 -29.69 49.46
C ASN A 518 -1.39 -29.40 50.78
N LYS A 519 -2.14 -28.30 50.86
CA LYS A 519 -2.97 -27.97 52.03
C LYS A 519 -3.99 -29.07 52.32
N LEU A 520 -4.71 -29.53 51.29
CA LEU A 520 -5.70 -30.60 51.42
C LEU A 520 -5.06 -31.91 51.91
N THR A 521 -3.94 -32.30 51.30
CA THR A 521 -3.23 -33.55 51.66
C THR A 521 -2.72 -33.50 53.10
N MET A 522 -2.13 -32.38 53.52
CA MET A 522 -1.67 -32.19 54.90
C MET A 522 -2.82 -32.30 55.90
N LEU A 523 -3.97 -31.67 55.61
CA LEU A 523 -5.13 -31.72 56.49
C LEU A 523 -5.78 -33.12 56.53
N LEU A 524 -5.84 -33.81 55.40
CA LEU A 524 -6.30 -35.21 55.33
C LEU A 524 -5.41 -36.14 56.16
N ASP A 525 -4.09 -35.96 56.13
CA ASP A 525 -3.17 -36.80 56.89
C ASP A 525 -3.30 -36.62 58.40
N ALA A 526 -3.72 -35.43 58.84
CA ALA A 526 -4.01 -35.11 60.24
C ALA A 526 -5.45 -35.42 60.67
N GLU A 527 -6.34 -35.80 59.73
CA GLU A 527 -7.76 -36.01 59.98
C GLU A 527 -8.02 -37.22 60.86
N ARG A 528 -8.81 -37.03 61.93
CA ARG A 528 -9.15 -38.08 62.90
C ARG A 528 -10.51 -38.72 62.64
N TRP A 529 -11.22 -38.29 61.60
CA TRP A 529 -12.54 -38.80 61.22
C TRP A 529 -13.54 -38.70 62.37
N LYS A 530 -13.58 -37.51 62.97
CA LYS A 530 -14.57 -37.14 63.99
C LYS A 530 -15.56 -36.14 63.41
N SER A 531 -16.78 -36.12 63.95
CA SER A 531 -17.79 -35.11 63.61
C SER A 531 -17.21 -33.71 63.87
N ALA A 532 -17.21 -32.87 62.84
CA ALA A 532 -16.80 -31.48 62.95
C ALA A 532 -18.04 -30.58 63.11
N GLU A 533 -17.88 -29.51 63.88
CA GLU A 533 -18.88 -28.45 63.93
C GLU A 533 -18.81 -27.61 62.66
N VAL A 534 -19.97 -27.24 62.13
CA VAL A 534 -20.12 -26.49 60.89
C VAL A 534 -20.19 -25.00 61.21
N PRO A 535 -19.20 -24.20 60.76
CA PRO A 535 -19.27 -22.74 60.86
C PRO A 535 -20.37 -22.18 59.95
N PRO A 536 -21.04 -21.08 60.34
CA PRO A 536 -22.11 -20.47 59.55
C PRO A 536 -21.63 -20.01 58.16
N GLU A 537 -20.35 -19.63 58.03
CA GLU A 537 -19.73 -19.29 56.74
C GLU A 537 -19.79 -20.45 55.73
N ILE A 538 -19.54 -21.69 56.19
CA ILE A 538 -19.57 -22.88 55.31
C ILE A 538 -21.00 -23.21 54.89
N GLN A 539 -21.98 -23.00 55.77
CA GLN A 539 -23.40 -23.17 55.44
C GLN A 539 -23.82 -22.18 54.34
N LEU A 540 -23.47 -20.90 54.48
CA LEU A 540 -23.76 -19.88 53.48
C LEU A 540 -23.10 -20.17 52.12
N LEU A 541 -21.86 -20.64 52.14
CA LEU A 541 -21.14 -21.10 50.95
C LEU A 541 -21.86 -22.25 50.24
N MET A 542 -22.43 -23.19 51.00
CA MET A 542 -23.19 -24.32 50.46
C MET A 542 -24.57 -23.92 49.96
N ASP A 543 -25.25 -23.00 50.64
CA ASP A 543 -26.54 -22.46 50.20
C ASP A 543 -26.36 -21.71 48.86
N ASN A 544 -25.29 -20.93 48.72
CA ASN A 544 -24.93 -20.27 47.46
C ASN A 544 -24.64 -21.27 46.34
N LEU A 545 -23.96 -22.38 46.65
CA LEU A 545 -23.70 -23.45 45.67
C LEU A 545 -25.01 -24.17 45.28
N ALA A 546 -25.95 -24.33 46.22
CA ALA A 546 -27.25 -24.98 45.99
C ALA A 546 -28.16 -24.20 45.04
N LEU A 547 -28.07 -22.86 45.04
CA LEU A 547 -28.81 -22.00 44.11
C LEU A 547 -28.37 -22.20 42.65
N GLY A 548 -27.14 -22.70 42.42
CA GLY A 548 -26.64 -23.01 41.09
C GLY A 548 -26.20 -21.79 40.26
N ASP A 549 -26.17 -20.61 40.88
CA ASP A 549 -25.70 -19.37 40.25
C ASP A 549 -24.17 -19.34 40.13
N VAL A 550 -23.67 -18.54 39.18
CA VAL A 550 -22.23 -18.35 38.98
C VAL A 550 -21.65 -17.62 40.19
N ILE A 551 -20.74 -18.29 40.89
CA ILE A 551 -20.10 -17.76 42.10
C ILE A 551 -19.04 -16.73 41.72
N LYS A 552 -19.25 -15.47 42.11
CA LYS A 552 -18.39 -14.33 41.74
C LYS A 552 -17.35 -13.96 42.79
N SER A 553 -17.63 -14.24 44.07
CA SER A 553 -16.72 -13.90 45.16
C SER A 553 -16.93 -14.87 46.32
N LEU A 554 -15.89 -15.02 47.16
CA LEU A 554 -16.12 -15.56 48.50
C LEU A 554 -16.92 -14.53 49.31
N PRO A 555 -17.79 -14.96 50.23
CA PRO A 555 -18.31 -14.09 51.27
C PRO A 555 -17.12 -13.45 51.97
N GLY A 556 -17.07 -12.11 52.00
CA GLY A 556 -16.05 -11.40 52.74
C GLY A 556 -16.09 -11.81 54.22
N SER A 557 -14.94 -11.75 54.89
CA SER A 557 -14.95 -11.59 56.35
C SER A 557 -15.98 -10.49 56.66
N PRO A 558 -16.94 -10.73 57.58
CA PRO A 558 -18.13 -9.88 57.67
C PRO A 558 -17.72 -8.43 57.87
N THR A 559 -18.03 -7.59 56.88
CA THR A 559 -18.11 -6.14 57.07
C THR A 559 -19.22 -5.89 58.08
N GLU A 560 -18.94 -5.09 59.10
CA GLU A 560 -19.78 -4.85 60.28
C GLU A 560 -21.21 -4.32 59.96
N GLU A 561 -21.50 -4.00 58.69
CA GLU A 561 -22.76 -3.42 58.24
C GLU A 561 -23.84 -4.45 57.85
N GLU A 562 -23.52 -5.75 57.67
CA GLU A 562 -24.52 -6.80 57.37
C GLU A 562 -24.98 -7.62 58.59
N MET A 563 -24.71 -7.14 59.81
CA MET A 563 -25.01 -7.88 61.05
C MET A 563 -26.48 -7.78 61.51
N SER A 564 -27.39 -7.28 60.66
CA SER A 564 -28.77 -6.98 61.05
C SER A 564 -29.84 -7.59 60.15
N THR A 565 -29.67 -8.81 59.64
CA THR A 565 -30.82 -9.66 59.28
C THR A 565 -30.45 -11.15 59.32
N THR A 566 -30.86 -11.81 60.41
CA THR A 566 -31.25 -13.23 60.44
C THR A 566 -30.16 -14.32 60.29
N TYR A 567 -29.11 -14.33 61.12
CA TYR A 567 -28.34 -15.57 61.35
C TYR A 567 -28.01 -15.78 62.83
N THR A 568 -28.43 -16.94 63.35
CA THR A 568 -28.07 -17.41 64.69
C THR A 568 -26.59 -17.80 64.72
N ASN A 569 -25.76 -17.06 65.46
CA ASN A 569 -24.30 -17.23 65.63
C ASN A 569 -23.86 -18.54 66.36
N LYS A 570 -24.54 -19.69 66.16
CA LYS A 570 -24.16 -20.96 66.79
C LYS A 570 -23.74 -21.97 65.72
N SER A 571 -22.52 -22.49 65.84
CA SER A 571 -22.05 -23.63 65.06
C SER A 571 -23.00 -24.81 65.25
N THR A 572 -23.36 -25.46 64.14
CA THR A 572 -24.27 -26.61 64.14
C THR A 572 -23.49 -27.90 63.95
N VAL A 573 -24.04 -29.03 64.41
CA VAL A 573 -23.37 -30.34 64.33
C VAL A 573 -23.53 -30.98 62.95
N ALA A 574 -24.52 -30.54 62.15
CA ALA A 574 -24.80 -31.06 60.82
C ALA A 574 -25.03 -29.92 59.82
N LEU A 575 -24.47 -30.08 58.62
CA LEU A 575 -24.65 -29.19 57.48
C LEU A 575 -26.00 -29.49 56.83
N LYS A 576 -26.83 -28.46 56.61
CA LYS A 576 -28.13 -28.65 55.95
C LYS A 576 -27.99 -28.48 54.45
N VAL A 577 -28.36 -29.50 53.68
CA VAL A 577 -28.32 -29.43 52.22
C VAL A 577 -29.68 -29.91 51.70
N GLY A 578 -30.49 -28.96 51.22
CA GLY A 578 -31.88 -29.22 50.82
C GLY A 578 -32.72 -29.72 51.99
N THR A 579 -33.21 -30.95 51.90
CA THR A 579 -34.03 -31.61 52.94
C THR A 579 -33.23 -32.55 53.86
N GLN A 580 -31.92 -32.69 53.67
CA GLN A 580 -31.09 -33.64 54.42
C GLN A 580 -30.02 -32.95 55.26
N ASP A 581 -29.77 -33.53 56.44
CA ASP A 581 -28.69 -33.14 57.35
C ASP A 581 -27.44 -34.00 57.10
N TYR A 582 -26.28 -33.38 56.95
CA TYR A 582 -25.00 -34.02 56.67
C TYR A 582 -24.04 -33.83 57.86
N VAL A 583 -23.70 -34.93 58.53
CA VAL A 583 -22.65 -34.96 59.55
C VAL A 583 -21.33 -35.37 58.88
N THR A 584 -20.32 -34.50 58.90
CA THR A 584 -19.08 -34.70 58.14
C THR A 584 -17.80 -34.43 58.93
N ALA A 585 -16.67 -34.90 58.40
CA ALA A 585 -15.34 -34.60 58.94
C ALA A 585 -14.90 -33.16 58.62
N GLY A 586 -13.98 -32.61 59.42
CA GLY A 586 -13.54 -31.21 59.30
C GLY A 586 -12.83 -30.90 57.98
N THR A 587 -12.05 -31.84 57.47
CA THR A 587 -11.40 -31.74 56.15
C THR A 587 -12.38 -31.52 54.99
N VAL A 588 -13.61 -32.04 55.08
CA VAL A 588 -14.63 -31.87 54.03
C VAL A 588 -15.16 -30.45 54.03
N LEU A 589 -15.30 -29.82 55.20
CA LEU A 589 -15.68 -28.41 55.30
C LEU A 589 -14.63 -27.51 54.65
N ILE A 590 -13.35 -27.83 54.85
CA ILE A 590 -12.26 -27.12 54.18
C ILE A 590 -12.28 -27.40 52.68
N LEU A 591 -12.60 -28.63 52.25
CA LEU A 591 -12.76 -28.97 50.84
C LEU A 591 -13.87 -28.15 50.17
N ILE A 592 -15.01 -27.90 50.83
CA ILE A 592 -16.08 -27.02 50.32
C ILE A 592 -15.50 -25.63 50.02
N ARG A 593 -14.78 -25.05 50.99
CA ARG A 593 -14.13 -23.75 50.80
C ARG A 593 -13.14 -23.77 49.65
N LEU A 594 -12.31 -24.81 49.54
CA LEU A 594 -11.37 -24.97 48.43
C LEU A 594 -12.10 -25.05 47.09
N VAL A 595 -13.14 -25.87 46.96
CA VAL A 595 -13.95 -26.00 45.73
C VAL A 595 -14.48 -24.64 45.28
N ILE A 596 -14.95 -23.82 46.23
CA ILE A 596 -15.46 -22.48 45.92
C ILE A 596 -14.34 -21.51 45.55
N GLU A 597 -13.17 -21.58 46.18
CA GLU A 597 -11.99 -20.82 45.73
C GLU A 597 -11.63 -21.13 44.26
N TYR A 598 -11.77 -22.39 43.81
CA TYR A 598 -11.59 -22.74 42.39
C TYR A 598 -12.70 -22.16 41.51
N CYS A 599 -13.94 -22.11 41.99
CA CYS A 599 -15.06 -21.52 41.25
C CYS A 599 -14.88 -20.01 41.05
N VAL A 600 -14.44 -19.29 42.09
CA VAL A 600 -14.12 -17.85 42.02
C VAL A 600 -12.92 -17.61 41.11
N CYS A 601 -11.85 -18.39 41.24
CA CYS A 601 -10.68 -18.30 40.37
C CYS A 601 -11.03 -18.54 38.88
N ALA A 602 -11.97 -19.45 38.60
CA ALA A 602 -12.47 -19.68 37.24
C ALA A 602 -13.31 -18.52 36.71
N TYR A 603 -14.04 -17.82 37.58
CA TYR A 603 -14.78 -16.61 37.21
C TYR A 603 -13.84 -15.44 36.89
N ASP A 604 -12.79 -15.24 37.70
CA ASP A 604 -11.79 -14.20 37.49
C ASP A 604 -10.93 -14.45 36.23
N LEU A 605 -10.64 -15.72 35.93
CA LEU A 605 -9.79 -16.14 34.81
C LEU A 605 -10.54 -17.03 33.82
N GLN A 606 -11.57 -16.47 33.18
CA GLN A 606 -12.44 -17.21 32.23
C GLN A 606 -11.66 -17.91 31.11
N LEU A 607 -10.58 -17.29 30.60
CA LEU A 607 -9.70 -17.86 29.58
C LEU A 607 -9.05 -19.19 29.99
N LEU A 608 -8.83 -19.41 31.29
CA LEU A 608 -8.21 -20.62 31.85
C LEU A 608 -9.24 -21.48 32.61
N ALA A 609 -10.54 -21.15 32.59
CA ALA A 609 -11.56 -21.84 33.37
C ALA A 609 -11.61 -23.35 33.08
N SER A 610 -11.35 -23.78 31.83
CA SER A 610 -11.27 -25.20 31.47
C SER A 610 -10.09 -25.93 32.14
N VAL A 611 -8.94 -25.28 32.27
CA VAL A 611 -7.75 -25.80 32.96
C VAL A 611 -8.01 -25.85 34.47
N ILE A 612 -8.63 -24.81 35.03
CA ILE A 612 -9.00 -24.75 36.45
C ILE A 612 -9.99 -25.86 36.80
N GLY A 613 -10.98 -26.13 35.93
CA GLY A 613 -11.93 -27.23 36.13
C GLY A 613 -11.29 -28.62 36.09
N ARG A 614 -10.28 -28.83 35.23
CA ARG A 614 -9.46 -30.06 35.23
C ARG A 614 -8.66 -30.21 36.53
N ASN A 615 -8.06 -29.12 37.00
CA ASN A 615 -7.32 -29.11 38.28
C ASN A 615 -8.25 -29.41 39.46
N LEU A 616 -9.48 -28.88 39.46
CA LEU A 616 -10.48 -29.19 40.47
C LEU A 616 -10.88 -30.67 40.44
N SER A 617 -11.06 -31.24 39.25
CA SER A 617 -11.30 -32.69 39.10
C SER A 617 -10.14 -33.52 39.68
N GLU A 618 -8.89 -33.08 39.49
CA GLU A 618 -7.72 -33.74 40.08
C GLU A 618 -7.67 -33.57 41.62
N LEU A 619 -8.06 -32.41 42.15
CA LEU A 619 -8.15 -32.17 43.59
C LEU A 619 -9.17 -33.12 44.23
N LEU A 620 -10.36 -33.27 43.65
CA LEU A 620 -11.40 -34.19 44.13
C LEU A 620 -10.96 -35.66 44.01
N ARG A 621 -10.24 -36.01 42.93
CA ARG A 621 -9.63 -37.35 42.80
C ARG A 621 -8.57 -37.61 43.86
N THR A 622 -7.77 -36.60 44.19
CA THR A 622 -6.76 -36.67 45.27
C THR A 622 -7.43 -36.87 46.62
N PHE A 623 -8.52 -36.14 46.90
CA PHE A 623 -9.35 -36.36 48.09
C PHE A 623 -9.85 -37.80 48.15
N ASN A 624 -10.52 -38.29 47.12
CA ASN A 624 -11.07 -39.65 47.09
C ASN A 624 -10.00 -40.73 47.30
N SER A 625 -8.91 -40.64 46.54
CA SER A 625 -7.77 -41.58 46.63
C SER A 625 -7.14 -41.57 48.02
N ARG A 626 -6.90 -40.39 48.60
CA ARG A 626 -6.28 -40.28 49.92
C ARG A 626 -7.23 -40.72 51.03
N SER A 627 -8.52 -40.37 50.97
CA SER A 627 -9.53 -40.85 51.92
C SER A 627 -9.65 -42.39 51.88
N CYS A 628 -9.60 -43.00 50.70
CA CYS A 628 -9.59 -44.46 50.56
C CYS A 628 -8.35 -45.08 51.23
N GLN A 629 -7.16 -44.53 50.99
CA GLN A 629 -5.92 -44.99 51.64
C GLN A 629 -5.95 -44.84 53.18
N LEU A 630 -6.51 -43.74 53.67
CA LEU A 630 -6.56 -43.44 55.10
C LEU A 630 -7.56 -44.34 55.83
N VAL A 631 -8.74 -44.57 55.24
CA VAL A 631 -9.86 -45.28 55.87
C VAL A 631 -9.86 -46.77 55.54
N LEU A 632 -9.92 -47.15 54.25
CA LEU A 632 -9.92 -48.57 53.83
C LEU A 632 -8.52 -49.18 53.88
N GLY A 633 -7.50 -48.42 53.48
CA GLY A 633 -6.09 -48.83 53.52
C GLY A 633 -5.43 -48.76 54.91
N ALA A 634 -6.19 -48.40 55.94
CA ALA A 634 -5.72 -48.22 57.31
C ALA A 634 -4.55 -47.23 57.50
N GLY A 635 -4.31 -46.33 56.55
CA GLY A 635 -3.24 -45.34 56.60
C GLY A 635 -3.37 -44.36 57.76
N ALA A 636 -4.61 -44.06 58.19
CA ALA A 636 -4.89 -43.14 59.29
C ALA A 636 -4.37 -43.65 60.65
N LEU A 637 -4.10 -44.95 60.79
CA LEU A 637 -3.46 -45.49 62.00
C LEU A 637 -2.03 -44.95 62.17
N ARG A 638 -1.31 -44.77 61.05
CA ARG A 638 0.08 -44.29 61.02
C ARG A 638 0.18 -42.77 60.95
N THR A 639 -0.67 -42.12 60.15
CA THR A 639 -0.58 -40.67 59.90
C THR A 639 -1.32 -39.83 60.95
N ALA A 640 -2.56 -40.20 61.27
CA ALA A 640 -3.41 -39.44 62.20
C ALA A 640 -3.32 -39.93 63.67
N GLY A 641 -2.59 -41.03 63.90
CA GLY A 641 -2.39 -41.62 65.23
C GLY A 641 -3.61 -42.32 65.82
N LEU A 642 -4.53 -42.80 64.96
CA LEU A 642 -5.69 -43.58 65.41
C LEU A 642 -5.25 -44.98 65.86
N LYS A 643 -5.85 -45.50 66.95
CA LYS A 643 -5.56 -46.86 67.42
C LYS A 643 -6.27 -47.94 66.60
N THR A 644 -7.50 -47.67 66.18
CA THR A 644 -8.35 -48.58 65.38
C THR A 644 -9.28 -47.75 64.49
N ILE A 645 -9.69 -48.34 63.36
CA ILE A 645 -10.72 -47.76 62.48
C ILE A 645 -12.06 -48.35 62.90
N THR A 646 -12.95 -47.50 63.41
CA THR A 646 -14.26 -47.89 63.93
C THR A 646 -15.34 -47.81 62.83
N SER A 647 -16.49 -48.44 63.06
CA SER A 647 -17.65 -48.32 62.17
C SER A 647 -18.15 -46.87 62.03
N THR A 648 -17.99 -46.04 63.07
CA THR A 648 -18.28 -44.60 63.01
C THR A 648 -17.36 -43.88 62.02
N ASN A 649 -16.06 -44.21 61.98
CA ASN A 649 -15.12 -43.61 61.02
C ASN A 649 -15.50 -43.99 59.57
N LEU A 650 -15.92 -45.24 59.34
CA LEU A 650 -16.40 -45.71 58.04
C LEU A 650 -17.69 -45.00 57.62
N ALA A 651 -18.65 -44.86 58.54
CA ALA A 651 -19.90 -44.15 58.31
C ALA A 651 -19.66 -42.65 58.02
N LEU A 652 -18.77 -42.01 58.77
CA LEU A 652 -18.42 -40.60 58.56
C LEU A 652 -17.68 -40.38 57.23
N ALA A 653 -16.79 -41.29 56.85
CA ALA A 653 -16.14 -41.25 55.55
C ALA A 653 -17.16 -41.41 54.40
N SER A 654 -18.10 -42.33 54.54
CA SER A 654 -19.19 -42.53 53.58
C SER A 654 -20.05 -41.28 53.46
N ARG A 655 -20.53 -40.72 54.57
CA ARG A 655 -21.36 -39.50 54.58
C ARG A 655 -20.63 -38.27 54.02
N SER A 656 -19.34 -38.16 54.34
CA SER A 656 -18.46 -37.12 53.80
C SER A 656 -18.32 -37.21 52.27
N LEU A 657 -18.16 -38.41 51.72
CA LEU A 657 -18.09 -38.63 50.27
C LEU A 657 -19.43 -38.41 49.57
N GLN A 658 -20.55 -38.75 50.22
CA GLN A 658 -21.89 -38.43 49.72
C GLN A 658 -22.12 -36.92 49.59
N LEU A 659 -21.61 -36.12 50.55
CA LEU A 659 -21.66 -34.66 50.45
C LEU A 659 -20.82 -34.16 49.25
N VAL A 660 -19.61 -34.71 49.07
CA VAL A 660 -18.78 -34.37 47.90
C VAL A 660 -19.47 -34.75 46.60
N LEU A 661 -20.15 -35.90 46.54
CA LEU A 661 -20.92 -36.34 45.38
C LEU A 661 -22.05 -35.35 45.05
N TRP A 662 -22.74 -34.83 46.08
CA TRP A 662 -23.79 -33.82 45.91
C TRP A 662 -23.26 -32.48 45.37
N MET A 663 -22.02 -32.09 45.71
CA MET A 663 -21.44 -30.83 45.21
C MET A 663 -21.04 -30.88 43.72
N ILE A 664 -20.83 -32.06 43.13
CA ILE A 664 -20.32 -32.18 41.76
C ILE A 664 -21.27 -31.57 40.71
N PRO A 665 -22.59 -31.84 40.73
CA PRO A 665 -23.53 -31.25 39.77
C PRO A 665 -23.59 -29.70 39.77
N PRO A 666 -23.74 -28.99 40.92
CA PRO A 666 -23.75 -27.53 40.90
C PRO A 666 -22.40 -26.93 40.46
N VAL A 667 -21.28 -27.53 40.86
CA VAL A 667 -19.95 -27.12 40.37
C VAL A 667 -19.85 -27.32 38.85
N ARG A 668 -20.35 -28.45 38.31
CA ARG A 668 -20.37 -28.72 36.88
C ARG A 668 -21.18 -27.66 36.12
N SER A 669 -22.31 -27.22 36.68
CA SER A 669 -23.13 -26.14 36.12
C SER A 669 -22.36 -24.82 36.06
N HIS A 670 -21.67 -24.44 37.14
CA HIS A 670 -20.82 -23.24 37.20
C HIS A 670 -19.75 -23.21 36.11
N PHE A 671 -18.98 -24.30 35.97
CA PHE A 671 -17.96 -24.38 34.92
C PHE A 671 -18.57 -24.40 33.51
N ARG A 672 -19.71 -25.07 33.31
CA ARG A 672 -20.40 -25.08 32.02
C ARG A 672 -20.87 -23.68 31.60
N ALA A 673 -21.33 -22.87 32.54
CA ALA A 673 -21.70 -21.48 32.28
C ALA A 673 -20.50 -20.62 31.83
N LEU A 674 -19.29 -20.92 32.31
CA LEU A 674 -18.07 -20.18 31.99
C LEU A 674 -17.35 -20.67 30.71
N THR A 675 -17.31 -21.98 30.47
CA THR A 675 -16.55 -22.56 29.33
C THR A 675 -17.41 -22.93 28.12
N GLY A 676 -18.74 -22.97 28.26
CA GLY A 676 -19.67 -23.48 27.23
C GLY A 676 -19.66 -25.01 27.08
N ASP A 677 -18.51 -25.65 27.25
CA ASP A 677 -18.32 -27.10 27.13
C ASP A 677 -18.48 -27.86 28.45
N ALA A 678 -18.86 -29.14 28.34
CA ALA A 678 -18.93 -30.07 29.46
C ALA A 678 -17.53 -30.66 29.77
N LEU A 679 -17.10 -30.55 31.02
CA LEU A 679 -15.84 -31.11 31.50
C LEU A 679 -16.01 -32.58 31.94
N SER A 680 -15.55 -33.53 31.12
CA SER A 680 -15.63 -34.98 31.37
C SER A 680 -14.87 -35.47 32.62
N GLY A 681 -13.94 -34.66 33.12
CA GLY A 681 -13.18 -34.97 34.35
C GLY A 681 -14.07 -35.21 35.56
N PHE A 682 -15.17 -34.47 35.67
CA PHE A 682 -16.12 -34.61 36.78
C PHE A 682 -16.91 -35.92 36.73
N ASP A 683 -17.22 -36.45 35.54
CA ASP A 683 -17.97 -37.71 35.40
C ASP A 683 -17.14 -38.91 35.88
N SER A 684 -15.82 -38.90 35.63
CA SER A 684 -14.91 -39.91 36.17
C SER A 684 -14.85 -39.83 37.69
N VAL A 685 -14.75 -38.62 38.25
CA VAL A 685 -14.69 -38.41 39.71
C VAL A 685 -15.98 -38.87 40.39
N GLU A 686 -17.14 -38.56 39.80
CA GLU A 686 -18.45 -38.99 40.29
C GLU A 686 -18.55 -40.52 40.41
N LYS A 687 -18.12 -41.24 39.37
CA LYS A 687 -18.05 -42.71 39.36
C LYS A 687 -17.07 -43.25 40.40
N ASP A 688 -15.88 -42.66 40.49
CA ASP A 688 -14.82 -43.11 41.42
C ASP A 688 -15.24 -42.94 42.89
N ILE A 689 -15.94 -41.83 43.20
CA ILE A 689 -16.48 -41.57 44.55
C ILE A 689 -17.65 -42.51 44.85
N GLY A 690 -18.56 -42.71 43.90
CA GLY A 690 -19.67 -43.66 44.04
C GLY A 690 -19.19 -45.08 44.34
N HIS A 691 -18.16 -45.54 43.63
CA HIS A 691 -17.56 -46.86 43.89
C HIS A 691 -16.93 -46.95 45.29
N HIS A 692 -16.24 -45.90 45.75
CA HIS A 692 -15.65 -45.87 47.08
C HIS A 692 -16.71 -45.91 48.20
N ILE A 693 -17.85 -45.22 48.03
CA ILE A 693 -18.99 -45.30 48.97
C ILE A 693 -19.49 -46.74 49.09
N GLN A 694 -19.68 -47.44 47.96
CA GLN A 694 -20.09 -48.86 47.97
C GLN A 694 -19.06 -49.78 48.65
N GLN A 695 -17.77 -49.51 48.46
CA GLN A 695 -16.70 -50.26 49.14
C GLN A 695 -16.74 -50.06 50.66
N LEU A 696 -17.01 -48.84 51.13
CA LEU A 696 -17.14 -48.54 52.56
C LEU A 696 -18.35 -49.27 53.17
N GLU A 697 -19.50 -49.23 52.50
CA GLU A 697 -20.70 -49.97 52.93
C GLU A 697 -20.45 -51.48 52.97
N SER A 698 -19.86 -52.02 51.90
CA SER A 698 -19.48 -53.44 51.82
C SER A 698 -18.51 -53.84 52.93
N LYS A 699 -17.60 -52.92 53.34
CA LYS A 699 -16.69 -53.15 54.46
C LYS A 699 -17.43 -53.18 55.80
N ILE A 700 -18.38 -52.28 56.03
CA ILE A 700 -19.23 -52.29 57.24
C ILE A 700 -20.00 -53.63 57.32
N LEU A 701 -20.63 -54.03 56.21
CA LEU A 701 -21.35 -55.31 56.11
C LEU A 701 -20.41 -56.51 56.35
N SER A 702 -19.22 -56.53 55.75
CA SER A 702 -18.22 -57.58 55.94
C SER A 702 -17.73 -57.69 57.39
N ILE A 703 -17.48 -56.56 58.06
CA ILE A 703 -17.11 -56.54 59.47
C ILE A 703 -18.24 -57.14 60.31
N MET A 704 -19.48 -56.70 60.08
CA MET A 704 -20.62 -57.21 60.84
C MET A 704 -20.88 -58.70 60.58
N ASN A 705 -20.79 -59.14 59.32
CA ASN A 705 -20.98 -60.54 58.94
C ASN A 705 -19.92 -61.46 59.56
N THR A 706 -18.67 -60.99 59.69
CA THR A 706 -17.61 -61.72 60.40
C THR A 706 -17.93 -61.81 61.90
N LEU A 707 -18.27 -60.69 62.53
CA LEU A 707 -18.61 -60.65 63.97
C LEU A 707 -19.83 -61.52 64.32
N LEU A 708 -20.86 -61.54 63.47
CA LEU A 708 -22.02 -62.41 63.64
C LEU A 708 -21.67 -63.87 63.36
N GLY A 709 -20.89 -64.13 62.30
CA GLY A 709 -20.44 -65.47 61.93
C GLY A 709 -19.63 -66.15 63.03
N ASP A 710 -18.68 -65.44 63.65
CA ASP A 710 -17.86 -65.97 64.73
C ASP A 710 -18.70 -66.36 65.94
N GLN A 711 -19.67 -65.51 66.33
CA GLN A 711 -20.58 -65.84 67.43
C GLN A 711 -21.52 -67.00 67.10
N LEU A 712 -21.99 -67.12 65.85
CA LEU A 712 -22.83 -68.24 65.41
C LEU A 712 -22.07 -69.56 65.23
N ASN A 713 -20.77 -69.51 64.92
CA ASN A 713 -19.92 -70.69 64.81
C ASN A 713 -19.62 -71.33 66.16
N GLU A 714 -19.54 -70.52 67.22
CA GLU A 714 -19.34 -70.96 68.60
C GLU A 714 -20.65 -71.25 69.34
N TRP A 715 -21.80 -71.03 68.70
CA TRP A 715 -23.10 -71.23 69.30
C TRP A 715 -23.48 -72.71 69.31
N ASP A 716 -24.26 -73.11 70.32
CA ASP A 716 -24.83 -74.45 70.48
C ASP A 716 -26.23 -74.29 71.12
N ALA A 717 -27.18 -75.13 70.71
CA ALA A 717 -28.59 -75.03 71.09
C ALA A 717 -28.85 -75.63 72.48
N LYS A 718 -28.32 -74.99 73.53
CA LYS A 718 -28.41 -75.42 74.93
C LYS A 718 -28.88 -74.28 75.85
N PRO A 719 -29.60 -74.60 76.94
CA PRO A 719 -29.90 -73.62 77.99
C PRO A 719 -28.61 -73.04 78.60
N PRO A 720 -28.58 -71.76 79.01
CA PRO A 720 -29.70 -70.82 79.17
C PRO A 720 -30.02 -70.01 77.90
N VAL A 721 -31.31 -69.74 77.68
CA VAL A 721 -31.80 -68.79 76.67
C VAL A 721 -32.08 -67.42 77.34
N PRO A 722 -31.62 -66.29 76.79
CA PRO A 722 -30.79 -66.17 75.60
C PRO A 722 -29.34 -66.57 75.88
N SER A 723 -28.74 -67.28 74.93
CA SER A 723 -27.35 -67.76 74.97
C SER A 723 -26.36 -66.60 75.01
N LYS A 724 -25.14 -66.87 75.50
CA LYS A 724 -24.06 -65.86 75.54
C LYS A 724 -23.79 -65.28 74.14
N GLN A 725 -23.85 -66.14 73.12
CA GLN A 725 -23.61 -65.82 71.73
C GLN A 725 -24.71 -64.90 71.18
N PHE A 726 -25.99 -65.19 71.41
CA PHE A 726 -27.09 -64.31 70.98
C PHE A 726 -27.12 -62.96 71.73
N ARG A 727 -26.75 -62.93 73.01
CA ARG A 727 -26.55 -61.65 73.74
C ARG A 727 -25.41 -60.82 73.13
N ASN A 728 -24.31 -61.46 72.73
CA ASN A 728 -23.20 -60.79 72.07
C ASN A 728 -23.60 -60.29 70.67
N ILE A 729 -24.35 -61.07 69.91
CA ILE A 729 -24.92 -60.67 68.60
C ILE A 729 -25.81 -59.43 68.77
N SER A 730 -26.76 -59.46 69.71
CA SER A 730 -27.58 -58.30 70.04
C SER A 730 -26.73 -57.09 70.41
N ARG A 731 -25.69 -57.27 71.24
CA ARG A 731 -24.78 -56.19 71.64
C ARG A 731 -24.00 -55.61 70.45
N HIS A 732 -23.52 -56.44 69.53
CA HIS A 732 -22.81 -55.99 68.33
C HIS A 732 -23.74 -55.18 67.41
N LEU A 733 -25.00 -55.61 67.25
CA LEU A 733 -26.00 -54.88 66.47
C LEU A 733 -26.36 -53.54 67.11
N THR A 734 -26.61 -53.49 68.42
CA THR A 734 -26.88 -52.23 69.12
C THR A 734 -25.70 -51.26 69.01
N LYS A 735 -24.46 -51.74 69.18
CA LYS A 735 -23.26 -50.90 69.01
C LYS A 735 -23.08 -50.39 67.58
N LEU A 736 -23.38 -51.20 66.58
CA LEU A 736 -23.38 -50.75 65.18
C LEU A 736 -24.44 -49.68 64.95
N HIS A 737 -25.64 -49.85 65.51
CA HIS A 737 -26.72 -48.86 65.43
C HIS A 737 -26.31 -47.53 66.05
N GLU A 738 -25.77 -47.53 67.27
CA GLU A 738 -25.25 -46.33 67.94
C GLU A 738 -24.16 -45.63 67.10
N ALA A 739 -23.28 -46.42 66.48
CA ALA A 739 -22.18 -45.90 65.68
C ALA A 739 -22.61 -45.27 64.35
N VAL A 740 -23.72 -45.70 63.77
CA VAL A 740 -24.15 -45.33 62.41
C VAL A 740 -25.37 -44.39 62.42
N SER A 741 -26.28 -44.52 63.38
CA SER A 741 -27.50 -43.69 63.52
C SER A 741 -27.23 -42.21 63.72
N SER A 742 -26.05 -41.85 64.25
CA SER A 742 -25.65 -40.46 64.44
C SER A 742 -25.12 -39.79 63.17
N VAL A 743 -24.93 -40.54 62.08
CA VAL A 743 -24.19 -40.06 60.89
C VAL A 743 -24.91 -40.36 59.56
N LEU A 744 -25.49 -41.55 59.39
CA LEU A 744 -26.16 -41.95 58.15
C LEU A 744 -27.67 -41.68 58.17
N PRO A 745 -28.31 -41.46 57.00
CA PRO A 745 -29.76 -41.36 56.89
C PRO A 745 -30.49 -42.68 57.22
N GLU A 746 -31.74 -42.58 57.68
CA GLU A 746 -32.57 -43.74 58.07
C GLU A 746 -32.73 -44.77 56.94
N GLU A 747 -32.88 -44.34 55.69
CA GLU A 747 -32.99 -45.24 54.53
C GLU A 747 -31.74 -46.12 54.36
N GLN A 748 -30.55 -45.52 54.42
CA GLN A 748 -29.29 -46.24 54.28
C GLN A 748 -29.04 -47.19 55.46
N ILE A 749 -29.48 -46.81 56.67
CA ILE A 749 -29.40 -47.69 57.85
C ILE A 749 -30.34 -48.90 57.66
N SER A 750 -31.56 -48.68 57.16
CA SER A 750 -32.49 -49.77 56.82
C SER A 750 -31.86 -50.75 55.83
N ASP A 751 -31.25 -50.27 54.75
CA ASP A 751 -30.61 -51.11 53.73
C ASP A 751 -29.45 -51.96 54.31
N ILE A 752 -28.58 -51.34 55.11
CA ILE A 752 -27.47 -52.03 55.79
C ILE A 752 -28.01 -53.14 56.69
N TYR A 753 -29.03 -52.86 57.50
CA TYR A 753 -29.61 -53.83 58.41
C TYR A 753 -30.42 -54.92 57.70
N GLN A 754 -31.03 -54.62 56.54
CA GLN A 754 -31.72 -55.61 55.73
C GLN A 754 -30.74 -56.66 55.19
N GLU A 755 -29.57 -56.23 54.70
CA GLU A 755 -28.55 -57.16 54.23
C GLU A 755 -27.88 -57.92 55.39
N ILE A 756 -27.65 -57.28 56.54
CA ILE A 756 -27.19 -57.96 57.77
C ILE A 756 -28.20 -59.02 58.21
N HIS A 757 -29.50 -58.69 58.20
CA HIS A 757 -30.57 -59.59 58.60
C HIS A 757 -30.65 -60.80 57.66
N LYS A 758 -30.60 -60.58 56.35
CA LYS A 758 -30.55 -61.64 55.34
C LYS A 758 -29.31 -62.54 55.51
N ASN A 759 -28.14 -61.97 55.80
CA ASN A 759 -26.92 -62.73 56.06
C ASN A 759 -27.04 -63.58 57.34
N PHE A 760 -27.58 -62.99 58.41
CA PHE A 760 -27.85 -63.69 59.67
C PHE A 760 -28.78 -64.89 59.45
N LYS A 761 -29.89 -64.72 58.72
CA LYS A 761 -30.82 -65.81 58.37
C LYS A 761 -30.17 -66.94 57.58
N THR A 762 -29.26 -66.59 56.67
CA THR A 762 -28.51 -67.59 55.90
C THR A 762 -27.55 -68.38 56.80
N ARG A 763 -26.80 -67.70 57.67
CA ARG A 763 -25.84 -68.35 58.58
C ARG A 763 -26.48 -69.20 59.66
N ILE A 764 -27.59 -68.74 60.24
CA ILE A 764 -28.32 -69.55 61.22
C ILE A 764 -28.90 -70.79 60.56
N ARG A 765 -29.45 -70.69 59.33
CA ARG A 765 -29.89 -71.85 58.54
C ARG A 765 -28.76 -72.86 58.34
N ASP A 766 -27.57 -72.40 57.94
CA ASP A 766 -26.41 -73.28 57.75
C ASP A 766 -25.98 -73.98 59.06
N GLN A 767 -26.02 -73.27 60.19
CA GLN A 767 -25.74 -73.85 61.51
C GLN A 767 -26.80 -74.87 61.94
N LEU A 768 -28.09 -74.61 61.68
CA LEU A 768 -29.18 -75.56 61.95
C LEU A 768 -29.03 -76.84 61.12
N VAL A 769 -28.61 -76.72 59.86
CA VAL A 769 -28.28 -77.86 59.00
C VAL A 769 -27.07 -78.63 59.56
N LYS A 770 -26.01 -77.92 59.99
CA LYS A 770 -24.81 -78.53 60.57
C LYS A 770 -25.06 -79.28 61.87
N MET A 771 -25.92 -78.74 62.75
CA MET A 771 -26.34 -79.37 64.01
C MET A 771 -27.47 -80.38 63.83
N ASN A 772 -27.99 -80.53 62.60
CA ASN A 772 -29.07 -81.43 62.23
C ASN A 772 -30.38 -81.20 63.02
N ILE A 773 -30.65 -79.96 63.41
CA ILE A 773 -31.89 -79.56 64.09
C ILE A 773 -33.02 -79.50 63.05
N GLN A 774 -34.20 -80.01 63.40
CA GLN A 774 -35.37 -80.07 62.52
C GLN A 774 -36.53 -79.27 63.11
N ASN A 775 -37.40 -78.76 62.24
CA ASN A 775 -38.67 -78.13 62.63
C ASN A 775 -39.69 -79.21 63.04
N ASN A 776 -39.48 -79.81 64.20
CA ASN A 776 -40.27 -80.93 64.73
C ASN A 776 -41.03 -80.57 66.02
N GLY A 777 -41.03 -79.30 66.43
CA GLY A 777 -41.63 -78.86 67.68
C GLY A 777 -40.94 -79.37 68.95
N GLY A 778 -39.77 -79.99 68.84
CA GLY A 778 -39.02 -80.56 69.98
C GLY A 778 -38.34 -79.50 70.87
N PRO A 779 -37.70 -79.91 71.98
CA PRO A 779 -37.05 -78.99 72.92
C PRO A 779 -35.97 -78.12 72.27
N GLN A 780 -35.18 -78.68 71.36
CA GLN A 780 -34.16 -77.92 70.60
C GLN A 780 -34.79 -76.94 69.61
N HIS A 781 -35.89 -77.30 68.97
CA HIS A 781 -36.65 -76.38 68.12
C HIS A 781 -37.17 -75.19 68.95
N GLY A 782 -37.81 -75.45 70.10
CA GLY A 782 -38.29 -74.41 71.01
C GLY A 782 -37.17 -73.47 71.52
N LEU A 783 -35.98 -74.03 71.81
CA LEU A 783 -34.80 -73.23 72.17
C LEU A 783 -34.39 -72.29 71.02
N VAL A 784 -34.29 -72.77 69.78
CA VAL A 784 -33.95 -71.94 68.61
C VAL A 784 -35.02 -70.89 68.33
N THR A 785 -36.31 -71.23 68.46
CA THR A 785 -37.41 -70.27 68.32
C THR A 785 -37.30 -69.17 69.38
N SER A 786 -36.98 -69.51 70.62
CA SER A 786 -36.81 -68.51 71.69
C SER A 786 -35.58 -67.59 71.49
N GLU A 787 -34.49 -68.11 70.93
CA GLU A 787 -33.29 -67.31 70.57
C GLU A 787 -33.55 -66.38 69.37
N THR A 788 -34.27 -66.86 68.36
CA THR A 788 -34.65 -66.05 67.18
C THR A 788 -35.67 -64.98 67.54
N ILE A 789 -36.62 -65.25 68.44
CA ILE A 789 -37.52 -64.24 69.01
C ILE A 789 -36.71 -63.16 69.74
N PHE A 790 -35.72 -63.53 70.55
CA PHE A 790 -34.86 -62.57 71.24
C PHE A 790 -34.12 -61.66 70.24
N TYR A 791 -33.54 -62.23 69.19
CA TYR A 791 -32.92 -61.46 68.10
C TYR A 791 -33.92 -60.53 67.39
N LEU A 792 -35.12 -61.01 67.05
CA LEU A 792 -36.15 -60.20 66.41
C LEU A 792 -36.60 -59.06 67.33
N GLN A 793 -36.69 -59.30 68.63
CA GLN A 793 -37.03 -58.28 69.61
C GLN A 793 -35.96 -57.19 69.66
N THR A 794 -34.67 -57.55 69.57
CA THR A 794 -33.58 -56.57 69.40
C THR A 794 -33.77 -55.75 68.13
N MET A 795 -34.09 -56.39 66.99
CA MET A 795 -34.33 -55.67 65.74
C MET A 795 -35.58 -54.75 65.80
N LYS A 796 -36.65 -55.17 66.49
CA LYS A 796 -37.84 -54.32 66.77
C LYS A 796 -37.47 -53.10 67.61
N MET A 797 -36.64 -53.28 68.64
CA MET A 797 -36.21 -52.18 69.52
C MET A 797 -35.36 -51.14 68.78
N LEU A 798 -34.56 -51.54 67.80
CA LEU A 798 -33.74 -50.62 67.02
C LEU A 798 -34.53 -49.83 65.96
N LYS A 799 -35.77 -50.24 65.62
CA LYS A 799 -36.65 -49.59 64.62
C LYS A 799 -36.03 -49.41 63.22
N VAL A 800 -35.06 -50.24 62.86
CA VAL A 800 -34.31 -50.07 61.61
C VAL A 800 -34.95 -50.76 60.41
N LEU A 801 -35.73 -51.81 60.65
CA LEU A 801 -36.33 -52.63 59.59
C LEU A 801 -37.83 -52.33 59.43
N PRO A 802 -38.36 -52.32 58.19
CA PRO A 802 -39.80 -52.30 57.95
C PRO A 802 -40.51 -53.45 58.65
N GLU A 803 -41.73 -53.23 59.15
CA GLU A 803 -42.50 -54.23 59.93
C GLU A 803 -42.64 -55.60 59.23
N LYS A 804 -42.59 -55.61 57.88
CA LYS A 804 -42.60 -56.83 57.05
C LYS A 804 -41.48 -57.82 57.36
N PHE A 805 -40.31 -57.34 57.80
CA PHE A 805 -39.14 -58.17 58.12
C PHE A 805 -39.05 -58.55 59.60
N VAL A 806 -39.99 -58.09 60.43
CA VAL A 806 -39.98 -58.31 61.88
C VAL A 806 -41.27 -58.91 62.42
N GLY A 807 -42.21 -59.27 61.53
CA GLY A 807 -43.42 -60.02 61.87
C GLY A 807 -43.15 -61.44 62.36
N ASP A 808 -44.18 -62.09 62.91
CA ASP A 808 -44.04 -63.39 63.58
C ASP A 808 -43.60 -64.53 62.63
N ASN A 809 -43.84 -64.39 61.32
CA ASN A 809 -43.43 -65.35 60.29
C ASN A 809 -42.08 -64.98 59.61
N ALA A 810 -41.40 -63.92 60.05
CA ALA A 810 -40.24 -63.37 59.31
C ALA A 810 -38.99 -64.26 59.34
N MET A 811 -38.96 -65.22 60.26
CA MET A 811 -37.90 -66.19 60.46
C MET A 811 -38.26 -67.60 59.99
N ASP A 812 -39.44 -67.84 59.44
CA ASP A 812 -39.87 -69.20 59.03
C ASP A 812 -38.97 -69.77 57.92
N ASP A 813 -38.40 -68.89 57.09
CA ASP A 813 -37.49 -69.24 55.99
C ASP A 813 -36.15 -69.83 56.47
N ILE A 814 -35.79 -69.74 57.74
CA ILE A 814 -34.56 -70.36 58.28
C ILE A 814 -34.67 -71.89 58.35
N TRP A 815 -35.89 -72.45 58.30
CA TRP A 815 -36.14 -73.88 58.41
C TRP A 815 -36.19 -74.61 57.06
N ASP A 816 -36.28 -73.87 55.96
CA ASP A 816 -36.31 -74.43 54.60
C ASP A 816 -34.96 -75.08 54.26
N ARG A 817 -34.93 -76.42 54.24
CA ARG A 817 -33.79 -77.20 53.73
C ARG A 817 -33.79 -77.12 52.21
N TYR A 818 -32.65 -76.76 51.60
CA TYR A 818 -32.44 -76.68 50.14
C TYR A 818 -33.26 -77.74 49.36
N THR A 819 -34.43 -77.35 48.87
CA THR A 819 -35.28 -78.19 48.00
C THR A 819 -35.67 -77.37 46.79
N LYS A 820 -34.70 -77.08 45.91
CA LYS A 820 -34.93 -76.70 44.50
C LYS A 820 -33.63 -76.50 43.70
N TRP A 821 -32.80 -77.54 43.51
CA TRP A 821 -31.78 -77.53 42.42
C TRP A 821 -31.41 -78.93 41.85
N GLN A 822 -32.12 -80.02 42.18
CA GLN A 822 -31.79 -81.37 41.68
C GLN A 822 -32.88 -82.08 40.84
N LEU A 823 -33.86 -81.35 40.29
CA LEU A 823 -34.83 -81.92 39.35
C LEU A 823 -34.89 -81.10 38.06
N ARG A 824 -33.79 -81.10 37.30
CA ARG A 824 -33.81 -80.68 35.89
C ARG A 824 -32.65 -81.23 35.05
N TYR A 825 -32.39 -82.53 35.13
CA TYR A 825 -31.75 -83.27 34.04
C TYR A 825 -32.36 -84.68 33.98
N PRO A 826 -33.18 -85.01 32.97
CA PRO A 826 -33.51 -86.39 32.70
C PRO A 826 -32.31 -87.08 32.05
N ASN A 827 -32.12 -88.34 32.44
CA ASN A 827 -31.18 -89.29 31.86
C ASN A 827 -31.17 -89.32 30.33
N THR A 828 -29.96 -89.31 29.76
CA THR A 828 -29.55 -90.03 28.54
C THR A 828 -28.05 -90.30 28.71
N GLN A 829 -27.61 -91.45 29.24
CA GLN A 829 -27.21 -92.64 28.48
C GLN A 829 -26.55 -92.33 27.13
N GLN A 830 -25.21 -92.19 27.11
CA GLN A 830 -24.22 -93.23 26.73
C GLN A 830 -22.80 -92.69 26.94
#